data_AF-A0A936D4E5-F1
#
_entry.id   AF-A0A936D4E5-F1
#
_cell.length_a   1.000
_cell.length_b   1.000
_cell.length_c   1.000
_cell.angle_alpha   90.00
_cell.angle_beta   90.00
_cell.angle_gamma   90.00
#
_symmetry.space_group_name_H-M   'P 1'
#
loop_
_entity.id
_entity.type
_entity.pdbx_description
1 polymer ?
#
loop_
_entity_poly.entity_id
_entity_poly.type
_entity_poly.pdbx_seq_one_letter_code
_entity_poly.pdbx_strand_id
1 'polypeptide(L)'
;MRRSPTRFLVVPGVLAAAVAGLSGGCGQATPSTEGDSGAVGVVRQAAEHDADGCELGLPSDSLSDYYRKCTDAIGVAVPDFDCDDGTLVPETHLSAAPYPYATCDHPNVLNGQCDPGSRFQVLVQTDDVSIVAHCRKKGGSTGYGDIAVIQYNRQNGATCFYQSRLGTGTSANMGPFVPHPSDASENSPWQTPRATAGIKCVGCHDNGPFVRSPYLAQLRGEERNRLPGTNPGAGPWDQRFTWNRALPYRFVGNDFQSWKAFSVTVPSAAEGSQCLSCHRMGIGKADGTMLASGTAFRFGQLATAASQPMKNPHSADSPIWMLPGQVTYSPATEAQANALAKCARAIQKGEALPGCNAEQIAQGTTCRAAPVRGVVNGATRGDVVDRRTESDGPISMACEGDKNCTGMCGWTAVHGPFWQSEDNVPLTSSKFVGTGLQLYVDGGRMRWRFVAAPRAGEKTGSPGGAYECINMNELVSPPPSSDCTVFHFDVTDPDGSRDADETRIDLPSVDVLTGFIGNVAQRREAVHGGDDLLRVLLENGTNTLAQRHSDPPYPLKRGPLKGEAMAYTCDGWTPSYLVRDAHTTSDVELVPAGTAANARCFVTGISGAWSSTRDDGREQPFAEIYSSAGALRLRVKPSEREAADTVTAWASCLELRANR
;
A
#
# COMPACT_ATOMS: atom_id res chain seq x y z
N MET A 1 -6.48 -9.08 -90.29
CA MET A 1 -7.42 -7.93 -90.11
C MET A 1 -7.88 -7.99 -88.66
N ARG A 2 -7.45 -7.12 -87.73
CA ARG A 2 -7.81 -5.70 -87.51
C ARG A 2 -9.30 -5.45 -87.19
N ARG A 3 -9.63 -5.44 -85.89
CA ARG A 3 -10.57 -4.55 -85.15
C ARG A 3 -10.25 -4.76 -83.66
N SER A 4 -9.59 -3.81 -82.98
CA SER A 4 -10.13 -2.58 -82.35
C SER A 4 -10.71 -2.84 -80.95
N PRO A 5 -10.04 -2.43 -79.86
CA PRO A 5 -10.56 -2.55 -78.49
C PRO A 5 -11.46 -1.36 -78.10
N THR A 6 -12.55 -1.63 -77.39
CA THR A 6 -13.43 -0.60 -76.83
C THR A 6 -12.89 -0.12 -75.48
N ARG A 7 -12.71 1.19 -75.32
CA ARG A 7 -12.43 1.80 -74.01
C ARG A 7 -13.72 1.90 -73.19
N PHE A 8 -13.64 1.61 -71.90
CA PHE A 8 -14.58 2.16 -70.91
C PHE A 8 -13.84 3.09 -69.95
N LEU A 9 -14.53 4.14 -69.51
CA LEU A 9 -13.99 5.20 -68.67
C LEU A 9 -14.33 4.91 -67.21
N VAL A 10 -13.34 4.95 -66.31
CA VAL A 10 -13.55 4.92 -64.86
C VAL A 10 -12.82 6.11 -64.25
N VAL A 11 -13.54 6.92 -63.47
CA VAL A 11 -13.01 8.12 -62.83
C VAL A 11 -12.59 7.78 -61.39
N PRO A 12 -11.32 8.01 -61.00
CA PRO A 12 -10.92 7.91 -59.61
C PRO A 12 -11.27 9.21 -58.87
N GLY A 13 -12.27 9.15 -57.99
CA GLY A 13 -12.60 10.22 -57.05
C GLY A 13 -12.72 9.65 -55.64
N VAL A 14 -11.74 9.95 -54.78
CA VAL A 14 -11.74 9.56 -53.37
C VAL A 14 -11.43 10.80 -52.52
N LEU A 15 -12.31 11.09 -51.56
CA LEU A 15 -12.11 12.18 -50.60
C LEU A 15 -10.97 11.82 -49.64
N ALA A 16 -9.98 12.71 -49.52
CA ALA A 16 -9.11 12.75 -48.35
C ALA A 16 -9.75 13.69 -47.31
N ALA A 17 -10.30 13.12 -46.23
CA ALA A 17 -10.75 13.86 -45.06
C ALA A 17 -9.64 13.88 -44.00
N ALA A 18 -9.36 15.05 -43.42
CA ALA A 18 -8.23 15.24 -42.54
C ALA A 18 -8.48 14.74 -41.10
N VAL A 19 -7.44 14.18 -40.48
CA VAL A 19 -7.30 14.11 -39.02
C VAL A 19 -6.11 14.99 -38.66
N ALA A 20 -6.32 16.00 -37.81
CA ALA A 20 -5.32 17.01 -37.51
C ALA A 20 -4.25 16.49 -36.53
N GLY A 21 -2.98 16.50 -36.95
CA GLY A 21 -1.85 16.35 -36.05
C GLY A 21 -1.48 17.70 -35.44
N LEU A 22 -1.62 17.85 -34.12
CA LEU A 22 -1.13 19.02 -33.38
C LEU A 22 0.23 18.71 -32.75
N SER A 23 1.30 19.04 -33.48
CA SER A 23 2.66 19.02 -32.97
C SER A 23 2.96 20.29 -32.16
N GLY A 24 2.80 20.22 -30.83
CA GLY A 24 3.26 21.26 -29.90
C GLY A 24 4.65 20.91 -29.36
N GLY A 25 5.68 21.71 -29.69
CA GLY A 25 7.05 21.48 -29.24
C GLY A 25 7.40 22.22 -27.94
N CYS A 26 8.24 21.61 -27.11
CA CYS A 26 8.97 22.31 -26.05
C CYS A 26 10.32 22.80 -26.62
N GLY A 27 10.69 24.05 -26.32
CA GLY A 27 11.81 24.73 -26.97
C GLY A 27 13.19 24.23 -26.55
N GLN A 28 14.16 24.31 -27.47
CA GLN A 28 15.57 24.20 -27.16
C GLN A 28 16.06 25.50 -26.48
N ALA A 29 16.72 25.38 -25.32
CA ALA A 29 17.49 26.47 -24.75
C ALA A 29 18.97 26.29 -25.13
N THR A 30 19.55 27.29 -25.79
CA THR A 30 20.99 27.36 -26.12
C THR A 30 21.79 27.81 -24.90
N PRO A 31 22.95 27.21 -24.59
CA PRO A 31 23.76 27.62 -23.44
C PRO A 31 24.50 28.94 -23.71
N SER A 32 24.46 29.87 -22.75
CA SER A 32 25.35 31.03 -22.68
C SER A 32 26.56 30.70 -21.80
N THR A 33 27.76 30.75 -22.37
CA THR A 33 29.02 30.59 -21.62
C THR A 33 29.52 31.93 -21.12
N GLU A 34 29.67 32.07 -19.81
CA GLU A 34 30.81 32.74 -19.17
C GLU A 34 30.90 32.23 -17.72
N GLY A 35 32.08 32.29 -17.10
CA GLY A 35 32.37 31.53 -15.88
C GLY A 35 32.99 32.37 -14.77
N ASP A 36 33.00 31.80 -13.57
CA ASP A 36 33.85 32.23 -12.47
C ASP A 36 34.43 30.99 -11.74
N SER A 37 35.62 31.12 -11.18
CA SER A 37 36.43 30.01 -10.66
C SER A 37 36.53 30.07 -9.13
N GLY A 38 35.58 29.42 -8.45
CA GLY A 38 35.52 29.33 -6.98
C GLY A 38 35.52 27.88 -6.46
N ALA A 39 36.25 27.65 -5.36
CA ALA A 39 36.47 26.40 -4.65
C ALA A 39 35.42 25.28 -4.81
N VAL A 40 35.86 24.09 -5.23
CA VAL A 40 35.03 22.86 -5.27
C VAL A 40 34.80 22.32 -3.85
N GLY A 41 33.87 22.95 -3.13
CA GLY A 41 33.20 22.30 -2.01
C GLY A 41 32.18 21.31 -2.56
N VAL A 42 32.29 20.02 -2.20
CA VAL A 42 31.30 19.01 -2.60
C VAL A 42 30.02 19.21 -1.79
N VAL A 43 29.16 20.11 -2.27
CA VAL A 43 27.77 20.23 -1.81
C VAL A 43 27.07 18.93 -2.18
N ARG A 44 26.95 18.02 -1.21
CA ARG A 44 26.01 16.91 -1.33
C ARG A 44 24.61 17.51 -1.41
N GLN A 45 23.99 17.45 -2.60
CA GLN A 45 22.54 17.63 -2.67
C GLN A 45 21.90 16.61 -1.72
N ALA A 46 20.97 17.07 -0.88
CA ALA A 46 20.15 16.15 -0.11
C ALA A 46 19.41 15.23 -1.09
N ALA A 47 19.39 13.93 -0.83
CA ALA A 47 18.67 13.00 -1.69
C ALA A 47 17.19 13.43 -1.75
N GLU A 48 16.66 13.63 -2.95
CA GLU A 48 15.24 13.90 -3.12
C GLU A 48 14.47 12.65 -2.71
N HIS A 49 13.45 12.80 -1.87
CA HIS A 49 12.63 11.69 -1.41
C HIS A 49 11.23 11.77 -2.04
N ASP A 50 10.64 10.62 -2.40
CA ASP A 50 9.22 10.58 -2.74
C ASP A 50 8.33 10.72 -1.48
N ALA A 51 7.05 11.00 -1.69
CA ALA A 51 6.07 11.13 -0.59
C ALA A 51 5.83 9.82 0.21
N ASP A 52 6.37 8.70 -0.29
CA ASP A 52 6.31 7.38 0.34
C ASP A 52 7.60 7.10 1.17
N GLY A 53 8.60 7.99 1.14
CA GLY A 53 9.84 7.91 1.92
C GLY A 53 11.03 7.24 1.21
N CYS A 54 10.97 7.08 -0.11
CA CYS A 54 12.03 6.48 -0.93
C CYS A 54 13.04 7.50 -1.44
N GLU A 55 14.32 7.14 -1.37
CA GLU A 55 15.39 7.87 -2.05
C GLU A 55 15.20 7.81 -3.58
N LEU A 56 14.86 8.95 -4.17
CA LEU A 56 14.89 9.19 -5.60
C LEU A 56 16.25 9.79 -6.02
N GLY A 57 16.48 9.87 -7.33
CA GLY A 57 17.72 10.43 -7.88
C GLY A 57 18.97 9.57 -7.65
N LEU A 58 18.84 8.41 -7.00
CA LEU A 58 19.93 7.46 -6.80
C LEU A 58 20.63 7.12 -8.14
N PRO A 59 21.97 6.95 -8.15
CA PRO A 59 22.67 6.51 -9.33
C PRO A 59 22.16 5.13 -9.76
N SER A 60 22.06 4.91 -11.06
CA SER A 60 21.68 3.60 -11.62
C SER A 60 22.66 2.53 -11.13
N ASP A 61 22.15 1.37 -10.76
CA ASP A 61 23.05 0.27 -10.42
C ASP A 61 23.74 -0.26 -11.67
N SER A 62 25.04 -0.54 -11.57
CA SER A 62 25.69 -1.42 -12.53
C SER A 62 25.04 -2.82 -12.41
N LEU A 63 25.04 -3.60 -13.48
CA LEU A 63 24.42 -4.94 -13.42
C LEU A 63 25.11 -5.84 -12.36
N SER A 64 26.41 -5.67 -12.15
CA SER A 64 27.18 -6.34 -11.11
C SER A 64 26.83 -5.84 -9.69
N ASP A 65 26.68 -4.53 -9.49
CA ASP A 65 26.23 -3.96 -8.20
C ASP A 65 24.80 -4.38 -7.85
N TYR A 66 23.91 -4.45 -8.84
CA TYR A 66 22.56 -4.96 -8.67
C TYR A 66 22.57 -6.44 -8.29
N TYR A 67 23.34 -7.27 -9.01
CA TYR A 67 23.52 -8.68 -8.68
C TYR A 67 24.10 -8.90 -7.28
N ARG A 68 25.05 -8.07 -6.85
CA ARG A 68 25.62 -8.09 -5.50
C ARG A 68 24.56 -7.72 -4.46
N LYS A 69 23.90 -6.56 -4.58
CA LYS A 69 22.79 -6.14 -3.69
C LYS A 69 21.69 -7.21 -3.57
N CYS A 70 21.38 -7.87 -4.68
CA CYS A 70 20.43 -8.97 -4.72
C CYS A 70 20.93 -10.22 -4.00
N THR A 71 22.17 -10.64 -4.23
CA THR A 71 22.80 -11.75 -3.52
C THR A 71 22.83 -11.48 -2.01
N ASP A 72 23.20 -10.26 -1.61
CA ASP A 72 23.25 -9.79 -0.22
C ASP A 72 21.85 -9.80 0.44
N ALA A 73 20.81 -9.34 -0.27
CA ALA A 73 19.43 -9.23 0.25
C ALA A 73 18.63 -10.55 0.21
N ILE A 74 18.92 -11.44 -0.75
CA ILE A 74 18.28 -12.75 -0.89
C ILE A 74 18.96 -13.80 0.00
N GLY A 75 20.29 -13.70 0.18
CA GLY A 75 21.14 -14.69 0.84
C GLY A 75 21.68 -15.78 -0.09
N VAL A 76 21.31 -15.76 -1.38
CA VAL A 76 21.78 -16.71 -2.41
C VAL A 76 21.92 -16.00 -3.75
N ALA A 77 22.95 -16.35 -4.52
CA ALA A 77 23.21 -15.81 -5.85
C ALA A 77 22.39 -16.52 -6.96
N VAL A 78 22.20 -15.86 -8.10
CA VAL A 78 21.77 -16.54 -9.34
C VAL A 78 22.99 -17.26 -9.94
N PRO A 79 22.92 -18.59 -10.22
CA PRO A 79 23.99 -19.33 -10.88
C PRO A 79 23.95 -19.13 -12.40
N ASP A 80 25.01 -19.57 -13.09
CA ASP A 80 24.91 -19.94 -14.52
C ASP A 80 23.86 -21.05 -14.68
N PHE A 81 23.12 -21.05 -15.79
CA PHE A 81 22.16 -22.12 -16.08
C PHE A 81 22.00 -22.34 -17.58
N ASP A 82 21.52 -23.53 -17.95
CA ASP A 82 21.09 -23.81 -19.32
C ASP A 82 19.55 -23.93 -19.36
N CYS A 83 18.91 -23.17 -20.24
CA CYS A 83 17.47 -23.16 -20.43
C CYS A 83 16.92 -24.56 -20.80
N ASP A 84 17.68 -25.41 -21.49
CA ASP A 84 17.25 -26.75 -21.89
C ASP A 84 17.26 -27.79 -20.75
N ASP A 85 17.86 -27.47 -19.59
CA ASP A 85 17.65 -28.19 -18.31
C ASP A 85 16.30 -27.84 -17.64
N GLY A 86 15.63 -26.78 -18.11
CA GLY A 86 14.27 -26.41 -17.70
C GLY A 86 13.23 -27.35 -18.28
N THR A 87 12.14 -27.59 -17.54
CA THR A 87 11.07 -28.46 -18.04
C THR A 87 10.19 -27.71 -19.02
N LEU A 88 9.85 -28.37 -20.13
CA LEU A 88 9.00 -27.85 -21.20
C LEU A 88 7.63 -27.47 -20.61
N VAL A 89 7.21 -26.22 -20.83
CA VAL A 89 5.85 -25.78 -20.49
C VAL A 89 4.89 -26.42 -21.51
N PRO A 90 3.87 -27.19 -21.09
CA PRO A 90 3.01 -27.90 -22.04
C PRO A 90 2.14 -26.94 -22.85
N GLU A 91 1.96 -27.26 -24.12
CA GLU A 91 1.02 -26.59 -25.04
C GLU A 91 0.01 -27.64 -25.54
N THR A 92 -0.96 -27.97 -24.70
CA THR A 92 -1.98 -28.98 -25.03
C THR A 92 -3.02 -28.44 -26.01
N HIS A 93 -3.47 -29.34 -26.90
CA HIS A 93 -4.38 -29.06 -28.02
C HIS A 93 -3.98 -27.82 -28.84
N LEU A 94 -2.68 -27.64 -29.08
CA LEU A 94 -2.13 -26.58 -29.90
C LEU A 94 -2.64 -26.67 -31.34
N SER A 95 -3.32 -25.62 -31.81
CA SER A 95 -3.87 -25.57 -33.18
C SER A 95 -2.79 -25.23 -34.22
N ALA A 96 -3.00 -25.67 -35.46
CA ALA A 96 -2.02 -25.58 -36.56
C ALA A 96 -1.82 -24.16 -37.15
N ALA A 97 -2.34 -23.11 -36.50
CA ALA A 97 -2.10 -21.73 -36.90
C ALA A 97 -0.67 -21.29 -36.51
N PRO A 98 0.02 -20.46 -37.31
CA PRO A 98 1.37 -20.01 -36.99
C PRO A 98 1.36 -19.07 -35.78
N TYR A 99 2.42 -19.11 -34.97
CA TYR A 99 2.66 -18.12 -33.91
C TYR A 99 2.64 -16.69 -34.50
N PRO A 100 1.99 -15.70 -33.87
CA PRO A 100 1.36 -15.73 -32.52
C PRO A 100 -0.13 -16.13 -32.51
N TYR A 101 -0.68 -16.69 -33.60
CA TYR A 101 -2.11 -16.93 -33.79
C TYR A 101 -2.56 -18.37 -33.47
N ALA A 102 -1.68 -19.20 -32.93
CA ALA A 102 -2.03 -20.54 -32.43
C ALA A 102 -2.94 -20.44 -31.20
N THR A 103 -3.79 -21.45 -31.01
CA THR A 103 -4.65 -21.61 -29.82
C THR A 103 -4.29 -22.87 -29.05
N CYS A 104 -4.44 -22.84 -27.73
CA CYS A 104 -4.03 -23.90 -26.80
C CYS A 104 -4.90 -23.86 -25.54
N ASP A 105 -4.80 -24.85 -24.66
CA ASP A 105 -5.66 -24.90 -23.45
C ASP A 105 -5.22 -23.92 -22.36
N HIS A 106 -3.92 -23.57 -22.32
CA HIS A 106 -3.30 -22.83 -21.23
C HIS A 106 -2.34 -21.72 -21.71
N PRO A 107 -2.77 -20.79 -22.59
CA PRO A 107 -1.90 -19.74 -23.13
C PRO A 107 -1.26 -18.87 -22.04
N ASN A 108 -0.09 -18.35 -22.35
CA ASN A 108 0.64 -17.40 -21.51
C ASN A 108 -0.16 -16.10 -21.38
N VAL A 109 -0.70 -15.84 -20.19
CA VAL A 109 -1.65 -14.73 -19.93
C VAL A 109 -1.03 -13.33 -20.07
N LEU A 110 0.30 -13.22 -20.11
CA LEU A 110 1.01 -11.93 -20.17
C LEU A 110 0.97 -11.33 -21.58
N ASN A 111 1.32 -12.13 -22.59
CA ASN A 111 1.27 -11.80 -24.01
C ASN A 111 -0.04 -12.24 -24.70
N GLY A 112 -0.78 -13.19 -24.11
CA GLY A 112 -2.03 -13.73 -24.66
C GLY A 112 -1.79 -14.68 -25.83
N GLN A 113 -0.75 -15.51 -25.75
CA GLN A 113 -0.24 -16.34 -26.84
C GLN A 113 0.13 -17.73 -26.32
N CYS A 114 0.13 -18.73 -27.20
CA CYS A 114 0.76 -20.02 -26.97
C CYS A 114 2.24 -19.91 -27.37
N ASP A 115 3.16 -20.33 -26.50
CA ASP A 115 4.61 -20.13 -26.62
C ASP A 115 5.36 -21.49 -26.72
N PRO A 116 5.07 -22.34 -27.73
CA PRO A 116 5.58 -23.70 -27.81
C PRO A 116 7.11 -23.79 -27.84
N GLY A 117 7.65 -24.75 -27.07
CA GLY A 117 9.09 -24.92 -26.88
C GLY A 117 9.68 -24.08 -25.74
N SER A 118 8.86 -23.30 -25.02
CA SER A 118 9.29 -22.58 -23.81
C SER A 118 9.53 -23.51 -22.63
N ARG A 119 10.46 -23.12 -21.75
CA ARG A 119 10.85 -23.90 -20.58
C ARG A 119 10.83 -23.07 -19.31
N PHE A 120 10.53 -23.73 -18.20
CA PHE A 120 10.56 -23.15 -16.86
C PHE A 120 11.46 -24.01 -15.96
N GLN A 121 12.22 -23.37 -15.08
CA GLN A 121 13.23 -24.02 -14.25
C GLN A 121 13.25 -23.42 -12.85
N VAL A 122 13.48 -24.27 -11.85
CA VAL A 122 13.85 -23.83 -10.50
C VAL A 122 15.37 -23.94 -10.40
N LEU A 123 16.05 -22.79 -10.29
CA LEU A 123 17.51 -22.74 -10.16
C LEU A 123 17.94 -23.01 -8.72
N VAL A 124 17.18 -22.47 -7.75
CA VAL A 124 17.36 -22.70 -6.31
C VAL A 124 16.00 -22.74 -5.64
N GLN A 125 15.78 -23.70 -4.74
CA GLN A 125 14.70 -23.65 -3.77
C GLN A 125 15.19 -24.17 -2.41
N THR A 126 15.11 -23.32 -1.39
CA THR A 126 15.25 -23.67 0.04
C THR A 126 13.96 -23.26 0.75
N ASP A 127 13.81 -23.56 2.04
CA ASP A 127 12.62 -23.17 2.82
C ASP A 127 12.31 -21.66 2.71
N ASP A 128 13.35 -20.82 2.65
CA ASP A 128 13.22 -19.36 2.60
C ASP A 128 13.40 -18.77 1.21
N VAL A 129 14.22 -19.36 0.34
CA VAL A 129 14.64 -18.75 -0.93
C VAL A 129 14.08 -19.52 -2.13
N SER A 130 13.67 -18.78 -3.15
CA SER A 130 13.27 -19.33 -4.45
C SER A 130 13.86 -18.49 -5.59
N ILE A 131 14.64 -19.14 -6.46
CA ILE A 131 15.17 -18.55 -7.70
C ILE A 131 14.63 -19.36 -8.86
N VAL A 132 13.90 -18.71 -9.76
CA VAL A 132 13.25 -19.35 -10.91
C VAL A 132 13.66 -18.68 -12.21
N ALA A 133 13.81 -19.49 -13.26
CA ALA A 133 14.07 -19.04 -14.63
C ALA A 133 12.91 -19.42 -15.55
N HIS A 134 12.62 -18.56 -16.52
CA HIS A 134 11.58 -18.77 -17.52
C HIS A 134 12.13 -18.37 -18.90
N CYS A 135 12.50 -19.39 -19.68
CA CYS A 135 13.04 -19.24 -21.03
C CYS A 135 11.91 -19.40 -22.04
N ARG A 136 11.37 -18.27 -22.51
CA ARG A 136 10.24 -18.20 -23.43
C ARG A 136 10.72 -18.19 -24.88
N LYS A 137 10.10 -19.00 -25.74
CA LYS A 137 10.38 -18.99 -27.18
C LYS A 137 9.90 -17.69 -27.82
N LYS A 138 8.65 -17.26 -27.59
CA LYS A 138 8.14 -15.94 -28.01
C LYS A 138 8.36 -15.63 -29.50
N GLY A 139 8.29 -16.66 -30.35
CA GLY A 139 8.56 -16.57 -31.79
C GLY A 139 10.03 -16.73 -32.21
N GLY A 140 10.96 -16.94 -31.26
CA GLY A 140 12.33 -17.36 -31.53
C GLY A 140 12.37 -18.72 -32.23
N SER A 141 13.03 -18.78 -33.38
CA SER A 141 13.01 -19.94 -34.29
C SER A 141 14.07 -21.00 -33.97
N THR A 142 15.11 -20.64 -33.21
CA THR A 142 16.21 -21.54 -32.83
C THR A 142 16.53 -21.39 -31.34
N GLY A 143 16.83 -20.16 -30.92
CA GLY A 143 17.10 -19.79 -29.54
C GLY A 143 15.85 -19.52 -28.71
N TYR A 144 16.02 -18.80 -27.61
CA TYR A 144 14.94 -18.22 -26.80
C TYR A 144 14.80 -16.73 -27.11
N GLY A 145 13.56 -16.23 -27.17
CA GLY A 145 13.27 -14.83 -27.49
C GLY A 145 13.15 -13.92 -26.28
N ASP A 146 13.05 -14.50 -25.08
CA ASP A 146 12.87 -13.79 -23.81
C ASP A 146 13.26 -14.73 -22.66
N ILE A 147 14.18 -14.31 -21.79
CA ILE A 147 14.61 -15.06 -20.61
C ILE A 147 14.45 -14.15 -19.39
N ALA A 148 13.62 -14.57 -18.45
CA ALA A 148 13.39 -13.86 -17.19
C ALA A 148 13.83 -14.72 -16.00
N VAL A 149 14.53 -14.13 -15.05
CA VAL A 149 14.88 -14.75 -13.77
C VAL A 149 14.37 -13.89 -12.62
N ILE A 150 13.76 -14.53 -11.62
CA ILE A 150 13.28 -13.87 -10.42
C ILE A 150 13.85 -14.58 -9.20
N GLN A 151 14.52 -13.82 -8.34
CA GLN A 151 14.89 -14.26 -6.99
C GLN A 151 13.87 -13.75 -5.98
N TYR A 152 13.56 -14.55 -4.97
CA TYR A 152 12.70 -14.17 -3.87
C TYR A 152 13.17 -14.79 -2.55
N ASN A 153 13.19 -13.99 -1.48
CA ASN A 153 13.34 -14.46 -0.10
C ASN A 153 12.01 -14.24 0.66
N ARG A 154 11.47 -15.32 1.22
CA ARG A 154 10.15 -15.38 1.86
C ARG A 154 10.11 -14.79 3.27
N GLN A 155 11.25 -14.68 3.96
CA GLN A 155 11.33 -14.11 5.31
C GLN A 155 11.32 -12.58 5.28
N ASN A 156 12.15 -11.97 4.42
CA ASN A 156 12.32 -10.51 4.37
C ASN A 156 11.56 -9.84 3.19
N GLY A 157 11.05 -10.65 2.25
CA GLY A 157 10.30 -10.21 1.08
C GLY A 157 11.15 -9.71 -0.09
N ALA A 158 12.48 -9.69 0.04
CA ALA A 158 13.38 -9.20 -0.99
C ALA A 158 13.15 -9.93 -2.30
N THR A 159 12.97 -9.17 -3.39
CA THR A 159 12.73 -9.67 -4.74
C THR A 159 13.64 -8.96 -5.72
N CYS A 160 14.25 -9.74 -6.62
CA CYS A 160 15.06 -9.24 -7.72
C CYS A 160 14.53 -9.74 -9.06
N PHE A 161 14.61 -8.87 -10.07
CA PHE A 161 14.13 -9.11 -11.42
C PHE A 161 15.28 -8.96 -12.40
N TYR A 162 15.60 -10.03 -13.13
CA TYR A 162 16.52 -10.01 -14.27
C TYR A 162 15.73 -10.34 -15.53
N GLN A 163 15.88 -9.51 -16.55
CA GLN A 163 15.25 -9.72 -17.84
C GLN A 163 16.32 -9.61 -18.93
N SER A 164 16.36 -10.59 -19.82
CA SER A 164 17.23 -10.53 -20.99
C SER A 164 16.76 -9.47 -21.99
N ARG A 165 17.65 -9.06 -22.91
CA ARG A 165 17.37 -8.07 -23.95
C ARG A 165 16.17 -8.53 -24.80
N LEU A 166 15.05 -7.82 -24.69
CA LEU A 166 13.80 -8.19 -25.38
C LEU A 166 13.93 -8.00 -26.90
N GLY A 167 14.18 -9.08 -27.62
CA GLY A 167 14.20 -9.06 -29.08
C GLY A 167 12.79 -9.05 -29.70
N THR A 168 12.72 -8.64 -30.97
CA THR A 168 11.52 -8.75 -31.82
C THR A 168 11.91 -9.36 -33.16
N GLY A 169 11.27 -10.49 -33.51
CA GLY A 169 11.63 -11.26 -34.71
C GLY A 169 12.93 -12.06 -34.55
N THR A 170 13.63 -12.32 -35.67
CA THR A 170 14.76 -13.26 -35.73
C THR A 170 16.03 -12.83 -34.99
N SER A 171 16.09 -11.59 -34.49
CA SER A 171 17.13 -11.12 -33.56
C SER A 171 16.93 -11.64 -32.13
N ALA A 172 15.74 -12.16 -31.81
CA ALA A 172 15.39 -12.76 -30.52
C ALA A 172 15.77 -14.26 -30.46
N ASN A 173 17.06 -14.57 -30.61
CA ASN A 173 17.58 -15.94 -30.56
C ASN A 173 18.79 -16.02 -29.62
N MET A 174 18.54 -15.96 -28.31
CA MET A 174 19.55 -16.28 -27.28
C MET A 174 19.82 -17.78 -27.26
N GLY A 175 21.08 -18.17 -27.00
CA GLY A 175 21.45 -19.57 -26.80
C GLY A 175 20.75 -20.21 -25.59
N PRO A 176 20.84 -21.54 -25.43
CA PRO A 176 20.26 -22.22 -24.29
C PRO A 176 21.07 -21.94 -23.00
N PHE A 177 22.41 -21.90 -23.08
CA PHE A 177 23.26 -21.47 -21.97
C PHE A 177 23.10 -19.97 -21.67
N VAL A 178 22.97 -19.64 -20.39
CA VAL A 178 22.79 -18.30 -19.85
C VAL A 178 23.81 -18.05 -18.73
N PRO A 179 24.76 -17.09 -18.90
CA PRO A 179 25.68 -16.72 -17.83
C PRO A 179 24.96 -15.97 -16.71
N HIS A 180 25.47 -16.07 -15.48
CA HIS A 180 24.97 -15.37 -14.31
C HIS A 180 24.94 -13.84 -14.50
N PRO A 181 23.97 -13.10 -13.91
CA PRO A 181 23.78 -11.68 -14.23
C PRO A 181 24.97 -10.75 -13.98
N SER A 182 25.91 -11.06 -13.08
CA SER A 182 27.11 -10.22 -12.92
C SER A 182 28.13 -10.32 -14.06
N ASP A 183 27.99 -11.26 -15.01
CA ASP A 183 28.79 -11.20 -16.23
C ASP A 183 28.36 -9.99 -17.07
N ALA A 184 29.23 -8.96 -17.04
CA ALA A 184 29.08 -7.73 -17.78
C ALA A 184 29.81 -7.77 -19.15
N SER A 185 30.13 -8.95 -19.68
CA SER A 185 30.66 -9.12 -21.02
C SER A 185 29.77 -8.46 -22.09
N GLU A 186 30.35 -8.02 -23.21
CA GLU A 186 29.60 -7.32 -24.28
C GLU A 186 28.44 -8.18 -24.84
N ASN A 187 28.65 -9.51 -24.83
CA ASN A 187 27.71 -10.55 -25.26
C ASN A 187 26.67 -10.94 -24.19
N SER A 188 26.75 -10.39 -22.97
CA SER A 188 25.84 -10.71 -21.87
C SER A 188 24.37 -10.53 -22.28
N PRO A 189 23.49 -11.55 -22.13
CA PRO A 189 22.12 -11.48 -22.63
C PRO A 189 21.23 -10.52 -21.82
N TRP A 190 21.71 -10.07 -20.66
CA TRP A 190 20.95 -9.29 -19.70
C TRP A 190 20.75 -7.83 -20.12
N GLN A 191 19.69 -7.22 -19.60
CA GLN A 191 19.48 -5.78 -19.60
C GLN A 191 20.10 -5.15 -18.34
N THR A 192 20.35 -3.84 -18.37
CA THR A 192 20.73 -3.10 -17.16
C THR A 192 19.57 -3.08 -16.16
N PRO A 193 19.83 -2.83 -14.86
CA PRO A 193 18.78 -2.67 -13.85
C PRO A 193 17.76 -1.61 -14.26
N ARG A 194 18.21 -0.44 -14.74
CA ARG A 194 17.37 0.62 -15.31
C ARG A 194 16.47 0.19 -16.47
N ALA A 195 17.01 -0.55 -17.44
CA ALA A 195 16.22 -1.01 -18.57
C ALA A 195 15.18 -2.07 -18.14
N THR A 196 15.54 -2.94 -17.20
CA THR A 196 14.61 -3.90 -16.57
C THR A 196 13.51 -3.17 -15.76
N ALA A 197 13.86 -2.14 -15.00
CA ALA A 197 12.91 -1.29 -14.28
C ALA A 197 11.94 -0.56 -15.23
N GLY A 198 12.43 -0.14 -16.41
CA GLY A 198 11.63 0.47 -17.47
C GLY A 198 10.56 -0.44 -18.09
N ILE A 199 10.67 -1.77 -17.93
CA ILE A 199 9.64 -2.75 -18.34
C ILE A 199 8.46 -2.77 -17.35
N LYS A 200 8.64 -2.21 -16.14
CA LYS A 200 7.61 -2.06 -15.10
C LYS A 200 6.97 -3.39 -14.70
N CYS A 201 7.80 -4.40 -14.41
CA CYS A 201 7.36 -5.76 -14.05
C CYS A 201 6.38 -5.78 -12.87
N VAL A 202 6.46 -4.83 -11.93
CA VAL A 202 5.45 -4.62 -10.86
C VAL A 202 4.01 -4.47 -11.37
N GLY A 203 3.79 -4.03 -12.61
CA GLY A 203 2.46 -3.98 -13.25
C GLY A 203 1.88 -5.35 -13.64
N CYS A 204 2.68 -6.42 -13.52
CA CYS A 204 2.22 -7.81 -13.65
C CYS A 204 2.46 -8.61 -12.36
N HIS A 205 3.54 -8.32 -11.66
CA HIS A 205 3.97 -8.92 -10.40
C HIS A 205 3.48 -8.04 -9.22
N ASP A 206 2.18 -7.78 -9.17
CA ASP A 206 1.58 -6.80 -8.25
C ASP A 206 1.14 -7.41 -6.91
N ASN A 207 0.69 -8.66 -6.91
CA ASN A 207 0.36 -9.38 -5.68
C ASN A 207 1.54 -10.19 -5.11
N GLY A 208 2.69 -10.22 -5.79
CA GLY A 208 3.90 -10.90 -5.32
C GLY A 208 4.90 -11.20 -6.43
N PRO A 209 6.02 -11.86 -6.11
CA PRO A 209 7.15 -12.06 -7.01
C PRO A 209 6.85 -13.00 -8.19
N PHE A 210 5.91 -13.92 -8.05
CA PHE A 210 5.59 -14.93 -9.06
C PHE A 210 4.15 -14.80 -9.55
N VAL A 211 3.97 -14.49 -10.84
CA VAL A 211 2.66 -14.52 -11.51
C VAL A 211 2.17 -15.97 -11.54
N ARG A 212 1.05 -16.23 -10.87
CA ARG A 212 0.35 -17.51 -10.93
C ARG A 212 -0.65 -17.45 -12.08
N SER A 213 -0.52 -18.35 -13.04
CA SER A 213 -1.34 -18.41 -14.26
C SER A 213 -1.55 -19.87 -14.68
N PRO A 214 -2.51 -20.18 -15.58
CA PRO A 214 -2.77 -21.56 -16.00
C PRO A 214 -1.53 -22.20 -16.62
N TYR A 215 -0.88 -21.45 -17.52
CA TYR A 215 0.33 -21.78 -18.27
C TYR A 215 1.41 -22.49 -17.43
N LEU A 216 1.86 -21.86 -16.33
CA LEU A 216 2.85 -22.48 -15.42
C LEU A 216 2.23 -23.39 -14.35
N ALA A 217 0.93 -23.25 -14.05
CA ALA A 217 0.24 -24.14 -13.09
C ALA A 217 0.11 -25.59 -13.61
N GLN A 218 0.27 -25.83 -14.92
CA GLN A 218 0.41 -27.17 -15.50
C GLN A 218 1.56 -27.95 -14.85
N LEU A 219 2.68 -27.28 -14.55
CA LEU A 219 3.88 -27.90 -13.96
C LEU A 219 3.76 -28.24 -12.47
N ARG A 220 2.59 -28.07 -11.83
CA ARG A 220 2.38 -28.36 -10.39
C ARG A 220 2.73 -29.78 -9.95
N GLY A 221 2.71 -30.75 -10.88
CA GLY A 221 3.05 -32.15 -10.64
C GLY A 221 4.50 -32.52 -10.97
N GLU A 222 5.32 -31.57 -11.40
CA GLU A 222 6.73 -31.75 -11.76
C GLU A 222 7.58 -31.81 -10.48
N GLU A 223 8.55 -32.72 -10.38
CA GLU A 223 9.33 -32.97 -9.15
C GLU A 223 10.40 -31.90 -8.84
N ARG A 224 11.00 -31.29 -9.87
CA ARG A 224 12.15 -30.36 -9.81
C ARG A 224 11.76 -28.94 -10.23
N ASN A 225 11.08 -28.81 -11.36
CA ASN A 225 10.85 -27.57 -12.10
C ASN A 225 9.38 -27.09 -12.00
N ARG A 226 8.71 -27.32 -10.87
CA ARG A 226 7.38 -26.74 -10.58
C ARG A 226 7.48 -25.33 -10.04
N LEU A 227 6.49 -24.47 -10.30
CA LEU A 227 6.45 -23.12 -9.73
C LEU A 227 6.40 -23.21 -8.18
N PRO A 228 7.30 -22.52 -7.43
CA PRO A 228 7.35 -22.62 -5.97
C PRO A 228 6.00 -22.36 -5.30
N GLY A 229 5.64 -23.15 -4.29
CA GLY A 229 4.34 -23.06 -3.63
C GLY A 229 3.16 -23.52 -4.50
N THR A 230 3.36 -24.47 -5.42
CA THR A 230 2.26 -25.18 -6.13
C THR A 230 2.15 -26.66 -5.75
N ASN A 231 3.06 -27.15 -4.89
CA ASN A 231 3.17 -28.56 -4.49
C ASN A 231 1.83 -29.10 -3.97
N PRO A 232 1.40 -30.31 -4.38
CA PRO A 232 0.31 -31.01 -3.73
C PRO A 232 0.79 -31.78 -2.49
N GLY A 233 0.14 -31.59 -1.34
CA GLY A 233 0.35 -32.41 -0.13
C GLY A 233 0.83 -31.63 1.09
N ALA A 234 0.33 -31.98 2.27
CA ALA A 234 0.24 -31.16 3.49
C ALA A 234 1.55 -30.78 4.22
N GLY A 235 2.66 -30.56 3.51
CA GLY A 235 3.86 -29.89 4.03
C GLY A 235 3.78 -28.35 3.90
N PRO A 236 4.81 -27.61 4.35
CA PRO A 236 4.85 -26.13 4.30
C PRO A 236 4.84 -25.54 2.87
N TRP A 237 4.84 -26.40 1.85
CA TRP A 237 4.86 -26.08 0.42
C TRP A 237 3.49 -26.08 -0.25
N ASP A 238 2.47 -26.71 0.36
CA ASP A 238 1.09 -26.67 -0.13
C ASP A 238 0.40 -25.38 0.33
N GLN A 239 0.83 -24.29 -0.31
CA GLN A 239 0.29 -22.95 -0.10
C GLN A 239 -0.58 -22.54 -1.29
N ARG A 240 -1.24 -23.50 -1.95
CA ARG A 240 -2.02 -23.29 -3.19
C ARG A 240 -3.11 -22.21 -3.04
N PHE A 241 -3.58 -21.98 -1.81
CA PHE A 241 -4.63 -21.01 -1.45
C PHE A 241 -4.20 -20.05 -0.33
N THR A 242 -2.89 -19.87 -0.12
CA THR A 242 -2.30 -18.98 0.90
C THR A 242 -0.99 -18.30 0.49
N TRP A 243 -0.29 -18.80 -0.53
CA TRP A 243 0.96 -18.19 -1.02
C TRP A 243 0.68 -16.77 -1.53
N ASN A 244 1.55 -15.83 -1.19
CA ASN A 244 1.34 -14.39 -1.40
C ASN A 244 0.05 -13.82 -0.76
N ARG A 245 -0.62 -14.49 0.18
CA ARG A 245 -1.72 -13.84 0.94
C ARG A 245 -1.16 -12.84 1.95
N ALA A 246 -0.19 -13.26 2.76
CA ALA A 246 0.47 -12.43 3.77
C ALA A 246 2.00 -12.35 3.63
N LEU A 247 2.60 -13.01 2.62
CA LEU A 247 4.06 -13.04 2.47
C LEU A 247 4.62 -11.62 2.17
N PRO A 248 5.75 -11.22 2.80
CA PRO A 248 6.37 -9.92 2.59
C PRO A 248 6.88 -9.77 1.16
N TYR A 249 6.97 -8.54 0.66
CA TYR A 249 7.34 -8.26 -0.73
C TYR A 249 8.04 -6.89 -0.85
N ARG A 250 9.27 -6.85 -1.41
CA ARG A 250 10.11 -5.65 -1.54
C ARG A 250 10.99 -5.71 -2.80
N PHE A 251 11.25 -4.58 -3.44
CA PHE A 251 12.04 -4.47 -4.68
C PHE A 251 13.48 -4.02 -4.38
N VAL A 252 14.45 -4.90 -4.61
CA VAL A 252 15.88 -4.56 -4.43
C VAL A 252 16.35 -3.67 -5.59
N GLY A 253 17.37 -2.83 -5.35
CA GLY A 253 18.13 -2.11 -6.40
C GLY A 253 17.65 -0.68 -6.68
N ASN A 254 18.59 0.23 -6.98
CA ASN A 254 18.35 1.67 -7.05
C ASN A 254 17.32 2.07 -8.10
N ASP A 255 17.34 1.43 -9.27
CA ASP A 255 16.41 1.75 -10.36
C ASP A 255 14.96 1.25 -10.11
N PHE A 256 14.73 0.45 -9.06
CA PHE A 256 13.41 -0.10 -8.72
C PHE A 256 12.69 0.65 -7.58
N GLN A 257 13.28 1.71 -7.01
CA GLN A 257 12.72 2.39 -5.81
C GLN A 257 11.41 3.15 -6.10
N SER A 258 11.17 3.53 -7.36
CA SER A 258 9.90 4.12 -7.79
C SER A 258 8.73 3.12 -7.77
N TRP A 259 9.01 1.81 -7.70
CA TRP A 259 8.01 0.76 -7.72
C TRP A 259 7.34 0.60 -6.36
N LYS A 260 6.00 0.56 -6.35
CA LYS A 260 5.17 0.14 -5.21
C LYS A 260 4.11 -0.85 -5.70
N ALA A 261 3.58 -1.69 -4.82
CA ALA A 261 2.40 -2.50 -5.13
C ALA A 261 1.37 -2.43 -3.99
N PHE A 262 0.10 -2.45 -4.36
CA PHE A 262 -1.03 -2.29 -3.45
C PHE A 262 -1.97 -3.48 -3.58
N SER A 263 -2.44 -4.05 -2.47
CA SER A 263 -3.61 -4.93 -2.49
C SER A 263 -4.89 -4.13 -2.59
N VAL A 264 -5.92 -4.69 -3.21
CA VAL A 264 -7.20 -4.04 -3.52
C VAL A 264 -8.34 -4.83 -2.87
N THR A 265 -9.18 -4.13 -2.11
CA THR A 265 -10.38 -4.68 -1.45
C THR A 265 -11.64 -3.93 -1.88
N VAL A 266 -12.80 -4.57 -1.77
CA VAL A 266 -14.13 -4.03 -2.09
C VAL A 266 -15.17 -4.45 -1.03
N PRO A 267 -16.35 -3.81 -0.90
CA PRO A 267 -17.30 -4.12 0.17
C PRO A 267 -17.76 -5.58 0.16
N SER A 268 -18.11 -6.09 -1.03
CA SER A 268 -18.47 -7.50 -1.26
C SER A 268 -17.31 -8.48 -1.07
N ALA A 269 -16.10 -8.00 -0.74
CA ALA A 269 -15.01 -8.84 -0.29
C ALA A 269 -14.93 -8.99 1.23
N ALA A 270 -15.34 -7.99 2.01
CA ALA A 270 -15.52 -8.13 3.46
C ALA A 270 -16.63 -9.15 3.79
N GLU A 271 -17.65 -9.23 2.93
CA GLU A 271 -18.72 -10.24 2.98
C GLU A 271 -18.34 -11.61 2.36
N GLY A 272 -17.08 -11.79 1.94
CA GLY A 272 -16.56 -13.08 1.45
C GLY A 272 -16.42 -13.22 -0.07
N SER A 273 -15.76 -12.27 -0.74
CA SER A 273 -15.45 -12.40 -2.18
C SER A 273 -14.51 -13.57 -2.41
N GLN A 274 -14.91 -14.44 -3.34
CA GLN A 274 -14.16 -15.62 -3.75
C GLN A 274 -12.77 -15.24 -4.28
N CYS A 275 -12.65 -14.10 -4.97
CA CYS A 275 -11.39 -13.56 -5.48
C CYS A 275 -10.34 -13.26 -4.40
N LEU A 276 -10.76 -12.86 -3.19
CA LEU A 276 -9.83 -12.52 -2.09
C LEU A 276 -9.69 -13.66 -1.08
N SER A 277 -10.49 -14.72 -1.18
CA SER A 277 -10.46 -15.86 -0.26
C SER A 277 -9.14 -16.64 -0.28
N CYS A 278 -8.52 -16.75 -1.47
CA CYS A 278 -7.34 -17.60 -1.73
C CYS A 278 -6.01 -16.84 -1.88
N HIS A 279 -6.03 -15.58 -2.34
CA HIS A 279 -4.84 -14.76 -2.51
C HIS A 279 -5.19 -13.27 -2.57
N ARG A 280 -4.24 -12.39 -2.24
CA ARG A 280 -4.43 -10.95 -2.44
C ARG A 280 -4.50 -10.62 -3.95
N MET A 281 -5.37 -9.68 -4.31
CA MET A 281 -5.48 -9.09 -5.65
C MET A 281 -4.92 -7.66 -5.56
N GLY A 282 -4.24 -7.17 -6.58
CA GLY A 282 -3.52 -5.91 -6.47
C GLY A 282 -3.52 -5.00 -7.70
N ILE A 283 -2.71 -3.95 -7.60
CA ILE A 283 -2.32 -3.04 -8.67
C ILE A 283 -0.91 -2.50 -8.41
N GLY A 284 -0.10 -2.38 -9.47
CA GLY A 284 1.26 -1.84 -9.40
C GLY A 284 1.32 -0.31 -9.61
N LYS A 285 2.34 0.33 -9.03
CA LYS A 285 2.75 1.73 -9.26
C LYS A 285 4.21 1.73 -9.68
N ALA A 286 4.58 2.53 -10.67
CA ALA A 286 5.97 2.79 -11.04
C ALA A 286 6.11 4.20 -11.60
N ASP A 287 7.18 4.90 -11.22
CA ASP A 287 7.47 6.29 -11.61
C ASP A 287 6.30 7.22 -11.26
N GLY A 288 5.86 7.16 -9.99
CA GLY A 288 4.69 7.86 -9.46
C GLY A 288 3.33 7.37 -9.99
N THR A 289 3.29 6.60 -11.08
CA THR A 289 2.09 6.33 -11.87
C THR A 289 1.48 4.96 -11.56
N MET A 290 0.18 4.93 -11.27
CA MET A 290 -0.59 3.69 -11.12
C MET A 290 -0.78 3.00 -12.47
N LEU A 291 -0.39 1.73 -12.59
CA LEU A 291 -0.28 1.03 -13.86
C LEU A 291 -1.62 0.42 -14.32
N ALA A 292 -1.90 0.47 -15.62
CA ALA A 292 -3.13 -0.06 -16.23
C ALA A 292 -3.11 -1.60 -16.41
N SER A 293 -2.56 -2.30 -15.42
CA SER A 293 -2.33 -3.75 -15.43
C SER A 293 -2.26 -4.27 -13.99
N GLY A 294 -2.35 -5.58 -13.83
CA GLY A 294 -2.30 -6.24 -12.52
C GLY A 294 -3.41 -7.27 -12.33
N THR A 295 -3.39 -7.92 -11.18
CA THR A 295 -4.33 -8.97 -10.78
C THR A 295 -5.73 -8.42 -10.53
N ALA A 296 -5.91 -7.33 -9.79
CA ALA A 296 -7.23 -6.69 -9.66
C ALA A 296 -7.64 -5.95 -10.94
N PHE A 297 -6.69 -5.31 -11.65
CA PHE A 297 -7.00 -4.45 -12.79
C PHE A 297 -7.35 -5.21 -14.09
N ARG A 298 -6.64 -6.31 -14.39
CA ARG A 298 -6.72 -7.02 -15.69
C ARG A 298 -6.81 -8.54 -15.55
N PHE A 299 -5.90 -9.19 -14.82
CA PHE A 299 -5.80 -10.65 -14.86
C PHE A 299 -6.97 -11.36 -14.21
N GLY A 300 -7.58 -10.78 -13.16
CA GLY A 300 -8.83 -11.29 -12.59
C GLY A 300 -9.95 -11.35 -13.64
N GLN A 301 -10.14 -10.27 -14.40
CA GLN A 301 -11.16 -10.23 -15.47
C GLN A 301 -10.90 -11.31 -16.52
N LEU A 302 -9.64 -11.47 -16.97
CA LEU A 302 -9.25 -12.52 -17.94
C LEU A 302 -9.49 -13.92 -17.39
N ALA A 303 -9.07 -14.20 -16.14
CA ALA A 303 -9.23 -15.50 -15.49
C ALA A 303 -10.70 -15.95 -15.39
N THR A 304 -11.62 -15.00 -15.21
CA THR A 304 -13.07 -15.26 -15.12
C THR A 304 -13.84 -15.18 -16.43
N ALA A 305 -13.23 -14.68 -17.51
CA ALA A 305 -13.94 -14.34 -18.74
C ALA A 305 -14.57 -15.56 -19.43
N ALA A 306 -15.73 -15.36 -20.06
CA ALA A 306 -16.42 -16.40 -20.84
C ALA A 306 -15.60 -16.96 -22.02
N SER A 307 -14.59 -16.20 -22.49
CA SER A 307 -13.54 -16.64 -23.42
C SER A 307 -12.25 -15.86 -23.18
N GLN A 308 -11.11 -16.36 -23.65
CA GLN A 308 -9.80 -15.70 -23.54
C GLN A 308 -9.09 -15.70 -24.90
N PRO A 309 -8.28 -14.67 -25.25
CA PRO A 309 -7.46 -14.68 -26.45
C PRO A 309 -6.54 -15.90 -26.48
N MET A 310 -6.47 -16.57 -27.64
CA MET A 310 -5.67 -17.77 -27.90
C MET A 310 -5.93 -18.99 -26.98
N LYS A 311 -6.98 -18.97 -26.15
CA LYS A 311 -7.41 -20.15 -25.37
C LYS A 311 -8.45 -20.96 -26.15
N ASN A 312 -8.30 -22.27 -26.18
CA ASN A 312 -9.32 -23.20 -26.67
C ASN A 312 -10.60 -23.08 -25.82
N PRO A 313 -11.82 -23.24 -26.37
CA PRO A 313 -13.08 -23.03 -25.63
C PRO A 313 -13.13 -23.79 -24.29
N HIS A 314 -13.69 -23.16 -23.24
CA HIS A 314 -13.67 -23.72 -21.88
C HIS A 314 -14.30 -25.13 -21.84
N SER A 315 -13.52 -26.14 -21.46
CA SER A 315 -13.89 -27.56 -21.45
C SER A 315 -13.20 -28.31 -20.29
N ALA A 316 -13.41 -29.62 -20.16
CA ALA A 316 -12.66 -30.44 -19.20
C ALA A 316 -11.15 -30.44 -19.47
N ASP A 317 -10.76 -30.40 -20.74
CA ASP A 317 -9.37 -30.38 -21.23
C ASP A 317 -8.79 -28.96 -21.22
N SER A 318 -9.64 -27.96 -21.44
CA SER A 318 -9.33 -26.52 -21.42
C SER A 318 -10.10 -25.80 -20.30
N PRO A 319 -9.90 -26.13 -19.01
CA PRO A 319 -10.72 -25.57 -17.93
C PRO A 319 -10.52 -24.06 -17.78
N ILE A 320 -11.57 -23.37 -17.31
CA ILE A 320 -11.43 -22.02 -16.78
C ILE A 320 -10.61 -22.05 -15.49
N TRP A 321 -9.80 -21.02 -15.25
CA TRP A 321 -8.79 -21.04 -14.19
C TRP A 321 -9.05 -19.91 -13.18
N MET A 322 -10.01 -20.15 -12.29
CA MET A 322 -10.28 -19.27 -11.15
C MET A 322 -10.52 -20.10 -9.88
N LEU A 323 -11.72 -20.67 -9.71
CA LEU A 323 -12.02 -21.44 -8.48
C LEU A 323 -11.45 -22.86 -8.55
N PRO A 324 -11.04 -23.47 -7.41
CA PRO A 324 -10.59 -24.85 -7.37
C PRO A 324 -11.65 -25.82 -7.91
N GLY A 325 -11.28 -26.61 -8.92
CA GLY A 325 -12.19 -27.57 -9.56
C GLY A 325 -13.22 -26.95 -10.52
N GLN A 326 -13.18 -25.65 -10.78
CA GLN A 326 -14.03 -25.02 -11.79
C GLN A 326 -13.57 -25.42 -13.20
N VAL A 327 -14.54 -25.79 -14.03
CA VAL A 327 -14.32 -26.18 -15.43
C VAL A 327 -15.01 -25.20 -16.39
N THR A 328 -16.21 -24.74 -16.02
CA THR A 328 -17.08 -23.88 -16.84
C THR A 328 -17.15 -22.44 -16.32
N TYR A 329 -17.44 -21.50 -17.23
CA TYR A 329 -17.69 -20.09 -16.94
C TYR A 329 -18.76 -19.87 -15.84
N SER A 330 -18.59 -18.80 -15.04
CA SER A 330 -19.48 -18.42 -13.95
C SER A 330 -19.69 -16.91 -13.92
N PRO A 331 -20.87 -16.39 -14.31
CA PRO A 331 -21.17 -14.96 -14.33
C PRO A 331 -20.99 -14.28 -12.96
N ALA A 332 -21.30 -14.99 -11.87
CA ALA A 332 -21.13 -14.47 -10.52
C ALA A 332 -19.65 -14.26 -10.14
N THR A 333 -18.76 -15.13 -10.65
CA THR A 333 -17.32 -15.03 -10.40
C THR A 333 -16.71 -13.87 -11.22
N GLU A 334 -17.14 -13.73 -12.49
CA GLU A 334 -16.76 -12.62 -13.36
C GLU A 334 -17.26 -11.26 -12.82
N ALA A 335 -18.48 -11.21 -12.27
CA ALA A 335 -19.00 -10.01 -11.62
C ALA A 335 -18.12 -9.54 -10.43
N GLN A 336 -17.57 -10.47 -9.64
CA GLN A 336 -16.64 -10.14 -8.55
C GLN A 336 -15.29 -9.63 -9.07
N ALA A 337 -14.73 -10.27 -10.10
CA ALA A 337 -13.51 -9.78 -10.77
C ALA A 337 -13.72 -8.39 -11.39
N ASN A 338 -14.88 -8.13 -11.98
CA ASN A 338 -15.25 -6.82 -12.52
C ASN A 338 -15.43 -5.75 -11.41
N ALA A 339 -15.91 -6.12 -10.23
CA ALA A 339 -15.99 -5.21 -9.07
C ALA A 339 -14.59 -4.80 -8.58
N LEU A 340 -13.66 -5.76 -8.46
CA LEU A 340 -12.24 -5.48 -8.16
C LEU A 340 -11.59 -4.62 -9.25
N ALA A 341 -11.85 -4.90 -10.53
CA ALA A 341 -11.33 -4.10 -11.63
C ALA A 341 -11.89 -2.68 -11.66
N LYS A 342 -13.17 -2.47 -11.31
CA LYS A 342 -13.76 -1.13 -11.12
C LYS A 342 -13.05 -0.37 -10.00
N CYS A 343 -12.79 -1.04 -8.88
CA CYS A 343 -12.06 -0.46 -7.76
C CYS A 343 -10.61 -0.10 -8.12
N ALA A 344 -9.86 -1.01 -8.73
CA ALA A 344 -8.50 -0.75 -9.21
C ALA A 344 -8.42 0.41 -10.23
N ARG A 345 -9.44 0.56 -11.09
CA ARG A 345 -9.56 1.69 -12.03
C ARG A 345 -9.93 3.01 -11.36
N ALA A 346 -10.66 2.99 -10.25
CA ALA A 346 -10.92 4.19 -9.45
C ALA A 346 -9.63 4.65 -8.74
N ILE A 347 -8.96 3.71 -8.05
CA ILE A 347 -7.64 3.93 -7.41
C ILE A 347 -6.62 4.49 -8.41
N GLN A 348 -6.54 3.93 -9.63
CA GLN A 348 -5.61 4.41 -10.66
C GLN A 348 -5.75 5.91 -10.98
N LYS A 349 -6.98 6.44 -10.94
CA LYS A 349 -7.28 7.84 -11.28
C LYS A 349 -7.30 8.78 -10.05
N GLY A 350 -7.21 8.25 -8.84
CA GLY A 350 -7.55 8.99 -7.61
C GLY A 350 -9.06 9.23 -7.41
N GLU A 351 -9.93 8.44 -8.05
CA GLU A 351 -11.38 8.49 -7.81
C GLU A 351 -11.74 7.74 -6.51
N ALA A 352 -12.46 8.40 -5.60
CA ALA A 352 -13.03 7.74 -4.43
C ALA A 352 -14.24 6.87 -4.82
N LEU A 353 -14.28 5.63 -4.31
CA LEU A 353 -15.37 4.68 -4.52
C LEU A 353 -15.71 4.02 -3.17
N PRO A 354 -16.97 4.05 -2.68
CA PRO A 354 -17.30 3.57 -1.33
C PRO A 354 -16.83 2.13 -1.03
N GLY A 355 -16.03 1.99 0.03
CA GLY A 355 -15.43 0.73 0.50
C GLY A 355 -14.50 0.03 -0.51
N CYS A 356 -14.06 0.74 -1.55
CA CYS A 356 -12.90 0.35 -2.35
C CYS A 356 -11.64 0.85 -1.63
N ASN A 357 -10.80 -0.06 -1.12
CA ASN A 357 -9.60 0.30 -0.36
C ASN A 357 -8.34 -0.26 -1.04
N ALA A 358 -7.25 0.50 -0.95
CA ALA A 358 -5.91 0.10 -1.36
C ALA A 358 -4.98 0.09 -0.13
N GLU A 359 -4.28 -1.01 0.11
CA GLU A 359 -3.27 -1.14 1.16
C GLU A 359 -1.91 -1.42 0.50
N GLN A 360 -0.84 -0.68 0.85
CA GLN A 360 0.46 -0.89 0.22
C GLN A 360 1.13 -2.15 0.79
N ILE A 361 1.42 -3.11 -0.09
CA ILE A 361 2.00 -4.42 0.25
C ILE A 361 3.46 -4.59 -0.20
N ALA A 362 3.97 -3.70 -1.06
CA ALA A 362 5.35 -3.73 -1.52
C ALA A 362 5.90 -2.36 -1.94
N GLN A 363 7.22 -2.22 -1.86
CA GLN A 363 7.99 -1.04 -2.24
C GLN A 363 9.46 -1.38 -2.46
N GLY A 364 10.25 -0.41 -2.93
CA GLY A 364 11.71 -0.53 -2.97
C GLY A 364 12.38 -0.74 -1.60
N THR A 365 13.61 -1.26 -1.60
CA THR A 365 14.39 -1.52 -0.36
C THR A 365 15.12 -0.33 0.26
N THR A 366 15.39 0.76 -0.46
CA THR A 366 15.93 2.01 0.13
C THR A 366 14.80 2.94 0.59
N CYS A 367 13.57 2.68 0.17
CA CYS A 367 12.39 3.18 0.86
C CYS A 367 12.41 2.72 2.32
N ARG A 368 12.42 3.67 3.26
CA ARG A 368 11.94 3.40 4.63
C ARG A 368 10.55 2.77 4.51
N ALA A 369 10.24 1.79 5.35
CA ALA A 369 8.94 1.11 5.33
C ALA A 369 7.82 2.16 5.20
N ALA A 370 6.99 2.08 4.16
CA ALA A 370 5.86 2.99 4.05
C ALA A 370 5.03 2.80 5.33
N PRO A 371 4.79 3.89 6.07
CA PRO A 371 4.18 3.78 7.38
C PRO A 371 2.76 3.26 7.19
N VAL A 372 2.30 2.41 8.10
CA VAL A 372 1.03 1.70 7.92
C VAL A 372 -0.10 2.70 8.07
N ARG A 373 -0.64 3.13 6.92
CA ARG A 373 -1.67 4.17 6.82
C ARG A 373 -3.04 3.53 6.65
N GLY A 374 -4.05 4.16 7.22
CA GLY A 374 -5.44 3.83 6.96
C GLY A 374 -6.37 4.99 7.27
N VAL A 375 -7.61 4.88 6.80
CA VAL A 375 -8.63 5.92 6.94
C VAL A 375 -9.89 5.29 7.52
N VAL A 376 -10.31 5.78 8.68
CA VAL A 376 -11.48 5.30 9.42
C VAL A 376 -12.59 6.31 9.19
N ASN A 377 -13.61 5.93 8.41
CA ASN A 377 -14.78 6.78 8.13
C ASN A 377 -14.40 8.20 7.62
N GLY A 378 -13.51 8.23 6.62
CA GLY A 378 -13.00 9.48 6.00
C GLY A 378 -11.88 10.15 6.80
N ALA A 379 -11.06 10.97 6.13
CA ALA A 379 -9.87 11.57 6.73
C ALA A 379 -10.18 12.86 7.53
N THR A 380 -11.13 13.67 7.06
CA THR A 380 -11.52 14.97 7.64
C THR A 380 -13.03 15.19 7.71
N ARG A 381 -13.83 14.17 7.33
CA ARG A 381 -15.29 14.14 7.40
C ARG A 381 -15.82 12.72 7.18
N GLY A 382 -16.83 12.33 7.96
CA GLY A 382 -17.56 11.07 7.85
C GLY A 382 -19.07 11.24 7.57
N ASP A 383 -19.77 10.11 7.45
CA ASP A 383 -21.20 10.08 7.14
C ASP A 383 -22.10 10.52 8.31
N VAL A 384 -23.24 11.13 8.00
CA VAL A 384 -24.27 11.51 8.99
C VAL A 384 -25.18 10.33 9.27
N VAL A 385 -25.34 9.95 10.55
CA VAL A 385 -26.14 8.81 10.99
C VAL A 385 -27.27 9.23 11.94
N ASP A 386 -28.38 8.48 11.87
CA ASP A 386 -29.61 8.61 12.67
C ASP A 386 -29.85 7.42 13.62
N ARG A 387 -28.88 6.49 13.68
CA ARG A 387 -28.90 5.26 14.48
C ARG A 387 -27.48 4.86 14.89
N ARG A 388 -27.34 4.02 15.93
CA ARG A 388 -26.03 3.49 16.33
C ARG A 388 -25.33 2.81 15.15
N THR A 389 -24.16 3.33 14.83
CA THR A 389 -23.23 2.81 13.84
C THR A 389 -21.89 2.60 14.54
N GLU A 390 -21.30 1.44 14.38
CA GLU A 390 -20.08 1.03 15.07
C GLU A 390 -19.28 0.16 14.12
N SER A 391 -17.97 0.36 14.08
CA SER A 391 -17.08 -0.40 13.22
C SER A 391 -15.70 -0.53 13.85
N ASP A 392 -15.05 -1.65 13.55
CA ASP A 392 -13.82 -2.10 14.17
C ASP A 392 -12.99 -2.87 13.15
N GLY A 393 -11.68 -2.64 13.11
CA GLY A 393 -10.81 -3.30 12.14
C GLY A 393 -9.38 -3.50 12.62
N PRO A 394 -8.70 -4.56 12.15
CA PRO A 394 -7.28 -4.72 12.36
C PRO A 394 -6.48 -3.69 11.57
N ILE A 395 -5.28 -3.39 12.05
CA ILE A 395 -4.27 -2.61 11.35
C ILE A 395 -3.16 -3.57 10.91
N SER A 396 -3.03 -3.77 9.60
CA SER A 396 -2.06 -4.67 8.96
C SER A 396 -0.61 -4.21 9.16
N MET A 397 -0.04 -4.40 10.36
CA MET A 397 1.38 -4.14 10.58
C MET A 397 2.24 -5.25 9.96
N ALA A 398 3.24 -4.85 9.17
CA ALA A 398 4.04 -5.74 8.32
C ALA A 398 5.02 -6.69 9.06
N CYS A 399 4.76 -6.97 10.35
CA CYS A 399 5.54 -7.87 11.19
C CYS A 399 4.67 -8.93 11.92
N GLU A 400 3.48 -9.29 11.40
CA GLU A 400 2.66 -10.36 12.02
C GLU A 400 3.46 -11.66 12.20
N GLY A 401 3.92 -11.92 13.43
CA GLY A 401 4.72 -13.10 13.79
C GLY A 401 6.03 -12.81 14.52
N ASP A 402 6.61 -11.60 14.41
CA ASP A 402 7.81 -11.23 15.17
C ASP A 402 7.44 -10.53 16.49
N LYS A 403 7.87 -11.12 17.62
CA LYS A 403 7.68 -10.56 18.97
C LYS A 403 8.44 -9.25 19.19
N ASN A 404 9.39 -8.89 18.32
CA ASN A 404 10.22 -7.70 18.46
C ASN A 404 9.70 -6.46 17.71
N CYS A 405 8.71 -6.61 16.82
CA CYS A 405 8.09 -5.46 16.15
C CYS A 405 7.03 -4.79 17.04
N THR A 406 7.47 -4.16 18.13
CA THR A 406 6.69 -3.08 18.74
C THR A 406 6.52 -1.99 17.69
N GLY A 407 5.26 -1.64 17.39
CA GLY A 407 4.89 -0.58 16.46
C GLY A 407 3.92 0.38 17.14
N MET A 408 4.02 1.66 16.81
CA MET A 408 3.13 2.70 17.31
C MET A 408 2.22 3.18 16.18
N CYS A 409 0.93 3.40 16.46
CA CYS A 409 0.01 4.07 15.55
C CYS A 409 -0.55 5.33 16.21
N GLY A 410 -0.55 6.44 15.49
CA GLY A 410 -1.17 7.70 15.89
C GLY A 410 -2.02 8.29 14.77
N TRP A 411 -2.90 9.23 15.12
CA TRP A 411 -3.74 9.91 14.13
C TRP A 411 -2.95 11.00 13.40
N THR A 412 -2.92 10.96 12.08
CA THR A 412 -2.47 12.07 11.23
C THR A 412 -3.61 13.02 10.90
N ALA A 413 -4.86 12.56 10.92
CA ALA A 413 -6.02 13.43 10.90
C ALA A 413 -7.14 12.87 11.79
N VAL A 414 -7.95 13.75 12.38
CA VAL A 414 -9.18 13.40 13.10
C VAL A 414 -10.29 14.37 12.77
N HIS A 415 -11.53 13.88 12.74
CA HIS A 415 -12.74 14.69 12.63
C HIS A 415 -13.84 14.21 13.58
N GLY A 416 -14.60 15.18 14.08
CA GLY A 416 -15.66 14.99 15.06
C GLY A 416 -17.06 14.80 14.45
N PRO A 417 -18.12 15.01 15.24
CA PRO A 417 -18.09 15.52 16.61
C PRO A 417 -17.55 14.48 17.59
N PHE A 418 -17.11 14.92 18.77
CA PHE A 418 -16.75 14.07 19.90
C PHE A 418 -17.57 14.51 21.12
N TRP A 419 -18.44 13.63 21.63
CA TRP A 419 -19.31 13.90 22.77
C TRP A 419 -19.84 12.58 23.38
N GLN A 420 -20.35 12.64 24.60
CA GLN A 420 -21.16 11.57 25.20
C GLN A 420 -22.26 12.19 26.08
N SER A 421 -23.29 11.43 26.42
CA SER A 421 -24.42 11.90 27.24
C SER A 421 -24.67 11.14 28.54
N GLU A 422 -24.06 9.98 28.74
CA GLU A 422 -24.01 9.28 30.03
C GLU A 422 -22.55 9.20 30.52
N ASP A 423 -22.33 9.46 31.80
CA ASP A 423 -20.99 9.39 32.39
C ASP A 423 -20.60 7.92 32.66
N ASN A 424 -19.31 7.59 32.50
CA ASN A 424 -18.74 6.26 32.78
C ASN A 424 -19.32 5.10 31.94
N VAL A 425 -19.81 5.36 30.72
CA VAL A 425 -20.29 4.32 29.80
C VAL A 425 -19.22 3.98 28.74
N PRO A 426 -18.67 2.74 28.71
CA PRO A 426 -17.67 2.35 27.71
C PRO A 426 -18.20 2.43 26.27
N LEU A 427 -17.34 2.76 25.30
CA LEU A 427 -17.69 2.80 23.87
C LEU A 427 -18.39 1.53 23.37
N THR A 428 -17.91 0.36 23.81
CA THR A 428 -18.46 -0.98 23.50
C THR A 428 -19.81 -1.28 24.16
N SER A 429 -20.24 -0.48 25.14
CA SER A 429 -21.53 -0.66 25.79
C SER A 429 -22.66 -0.29 24.86
N SER A 430 -23.69 -1.14 24.76
CA SER A 430 -24.92 -0.84 24.02
C SER A 430 -25.68 0.37 24.57
N LYS A 431 -25.35 0.82 25.80
CA LYS A 431 -25.85 2.07 26.39
C LYS A 431 -25.11 3.32 25.93
N PHE A 432 -23.95 3.20 25.28
CA PHE A 432 -23.20 4.38 24.84
C PHE A 432 -24.02 5.21 23.84
N VAL A 433 -24.25 6.47 24.18
CA VAL A 433 -24.93 7.50 23.38
C VAL A 433 -24.02 8.72 23.32
N GLY A 434 -23.43 8.94 22.15
CA GLY A 434 -22.26 9.78 21.93
C GLY A 434 -21.54 9.45 20.62
N THR A 435 -20.33 9.99 20.44
CA THR A 435 -19.42 9.70 19.33
C THR A 435 -17.97 9.58 19.83
N GLY A 436 -17.25 8.56 19.37
CA GLY A 436 -15.86 8.31 19.78
C GLY A 436 -15.03 7.51 18.78
N LEU A 437 -13.70 7.63 18.90
CA LEU A 437 -12.70 7.09 17.98
C LEU A 437 -11.48 6.59 18.78
N GLN A 438 -10.86 5.48 18.35
CA GLN A 438 -9.78 4.83 19.13
C GLN A 438 -8.80 4.06 18.23
N LEU A 439 -7.49 4.16 18.53
CA LEU A 439 -6.48 3.15 18.18
C LEU A 439 -6.13 2.37 19.45
N TYR A 440 -5.98 1.05 19.35
CA TYR A 440 -5.72 0.18 20.50
C TYR A 440 -5.04 -1.12 20.05
N VAL A 441 -4.53 -1.91 20.99
CA VAL A 441 -4.05 -3.27 20.74
C VAL A 441 -5.06 -4.30 21.29
N ASP A 442 -5.19 -5.44 20.64
CA ASP A 442 -5.99 -6.59 21.09
C ASP A 442 -5.36 -7.89 20.56
N GLY A 443 -5.02 -8.81 21.47
CA GLY A 443 -4.28 -10.03 21.13
C GLY A 443 -2.90 -9.74 20.55
N GLY A 444 -2.23 -8.68 21.01
CA GLY A 444 -0.96 -8.19 20.47
C GLY A 444 -1.05 -7.56 19.06
N ARG A 445 -2.25 -7.34 18.50
CA ARG A 445 -2.45 -6.72 17.18
C ARG A 445 -2.98 -5.30 17.30
N MET A 446 -2.41 -4.38 16.51
CA MET A 446 -2.97 -3.03 16.35
C MET A 446 -4.37 -3.07 15.71
N ARG A 447 -5.28 -2.23 16.20
CA ARG A 447 -6.67 -2.09 15.74
C ARG A 447 -7.14 -0.65 15.80
N TRP A 448 -8.21 -0.36 15.06
CA TRP A 448 -9.00 0.87 15.16
C TRP A 448 -10.46 0.55 15.49
N ARG A 449 -11.15 1.50 16.13
CA ARG A 449 -12.61 1.48 16.37
C ARG A 449 -13.20 2.87 16.24
N PHE A 450 -14.42 2.97 15.70
CA PHE A 450 -15.26 4.15 15.86
C PHE A 450 -16.68 3.76 16.29
N VAL A 451 -17.34 4.65 17.05
CA VAL A 451 -18.74 4.53 17.46
C VAL A 451 -19.44 5.86 17.21
N ALA A 452 -20.62 5.81 16.59
CA ALA A 452 -21.53 6.94 16.42
C ALA A 452 -22.93 6.51 16.84
N ALA A 453 -23.35 6.95 18.03
CA ALA A 453 -24.60 6.58 18.67
C ALA A 453 -25.44 7.84 18.98
N PRO A 454 -26.17 8.38 17.99
CA PRO A 454 -27.06 9.51 18.20
C PRO A 454 -28.19 9.18 19.19
N ARG A 455 -28.73 10.22 19.82
CA ARG A 455 -29.95 10.13 20.63
C ARG A 455 -31.16 9.80 19.75
N ALA A 456 -32.21 9.24 20.36
CA ALA A 456 -33.42 8.85 19.64
C ALA A 456 -34.07 10.05 18.91
N GLY A 457 -34.09 10.01 17.58
CA GLY A 457 -34.63 11.08 16.73
C GLY A 457 -33.63 12.18 16.36
N GLU A 458 -32.40 12.15 16.89
CA GLU A 458 -31.33 13.05 16.48
C GLU A 458 -30.48 12.48 15.34
N LYS A 459 -29.70 13.35 14.69
CA LYS A 459 -28.63 12.99 13.75
C LYS A 459 -27.29 13.45 14.29
N THR A 460 -26.24 12.71 13.99
CA THR A 460 -24.87 13.11 14.35
C THR A 460 -23.90 12.75 13.22
N GLY A 461 -22.79 13.49 13.14
CA GLY A 461 -21.67 13.08 12.29
C GLY A 461 -21.03 11.83 12.87
N SER A 462 -20.67 10.87 12.02
CA SER A 462 -19.83 9.75 12.44
C SER A 462 -18.38 10.24 12.53
N PRO A 463 -17.68 10.07 13.66
CA PRO A 463 -16.30 10.52 13.83
C PRO A 463 -15.34 9.62 13.06
N GLY A 464 -14.14 10.12 12.78
CA GLY A 464 -13.15 9.37 12.01
C GLY A 464 -11.82 10.08 11.88
N GLY A 465 -10.99 9.61 10.97
CA GLY A 465 -9.65 10.16 10.78
C GLY A 465 -8.76 9.33 9.86
N ALA A 466 -7.57 9.85 9.62
CA ALA A 466 -6.46 9.10 9.04
C ALA A 466 -5.47 8.73 10.15
N TYR A 467 -5.03 7.48 10.19
CA TYR A 467 -3.96 7.04 11.09
C TYR A 467 -2.70 6.67 10.29
N GLU A 468 -1.56 6.70 10.97
CA GLU A 468 -0.26 6.33 10.45
C GLU A 468 0.52 5.58 11.54
N CYS A 469 1.21 4.49 11.16
CA CYS A 469 2.01 3.71 12.11
C CYS A 469 3.49 3.64 11.73
N ILE A 470 4.35 3.66 12.74
CA ILE A 470 5.80 3.61 12.66
C ILE A 470 6.27 2.31 13.33
N ASN A 471 7.21 1.60 12.70
CA ASN A 471 7.96 0.55 13.37
C ASN A 471 9.01 1.19 14.30
N MET A 472 9.15 0.75 15.55
CA MET A 472 10.14 1.30 16.48
C MET A 472 11.56 1.38 15.87
N ASN A 473 11.93 0.45 14.98
CA ASN A 473 13.23 0.44 14.30
C ASN A 473 13.50 1.60 13.32
N GLU A 474 12.48 2.39 12.96
CA GLU A 474 12.60 3.62 12.14
C GLU A 474 13.08 4.84 12.96
N LEU A 475 12.85 4.85 14.28
CA LEU A 475 13.18 5.96 15.18
C LEU A 475 14.72 6.10 15.33
N VAL A 476 15.24 7.33 15.45
CA VAL A 476 16.70 7.57 15.61
C VAL A 476 17.29 6.68 16.71
N SER A 477 16.69 6.80 17.90
CA SER A 477 16.96 5.97 19.07
C SER A 477 15.76 5.02 19.28
N PRO A 478 15.77 3.80 18.72
CA PRO A 478 14.74 2.83 19.03
C PRO A 478 14.91 2.33 20.48
N PRO A 479 13.82 2.06 21.19
CA PRO A 479 13.90 1.31 22.45
C PRO A 479 14.29 -0.16 22.19
N PRO A 480 14.87 -0.87 23.17
CA PRO A 480 15.01 -2.32 23.10
C PRO A 480 13.61 -2.98 23.12
N SER A 481 13.38 -3.93 22.22
CA SER A 481 12.06 -4.58 22.07
C SER A 481 11.62 -5.36 23.32
N SER A 482 12.56 -5.80 24.15
CA SER A 482 12.30 -6.44 25.45
C SER A 482 11.68 -5.51 26.49
N ASP A 483 11.91 -4.20 26.36
CA ASP A 483 11.65 -3.23 27.43
C ASP A 483 10.34 -2.46 27.18
N CYS A 484 9.78 -2.62 25.98
CA CYS A 484 8.51 -2.06 25.52
C CYS A 484 7.31 -2.92 25.94
N THR A 485 6.96 -2.89 27.22
CA THR A 485 5.85 -3.68 27.76
C THR A 485 4.52 -2.91 27.81
N VAL A 486 4.53 -1.58 27.97
CA VAL A 486 3.31 -0.76 28.08
C VAL A 486 3.48 0.62 27.43
N PHE A 487 2.70 0.90 26.37
CA PHE A 487 2.44 2.27 25.90
C PHE A 487 1.71 3.08 26.99
N HIS A 488 2.45 3.91 27.73
CA HIS A 488 1.89 4.79 28.75
C HIS A 488 1.24 6.04 28.12
N PHE A 489 0.01 6.35 28.52
CA PHE A 489 -0.71 7.55 28.10
C PHE A 489 -0.55 8.66 29.16
N ASP A 490 0.15 9.74 28.80
CA ASP A 490 0.33 10.91 29.68
C ASP A 490 -0.69 12.00 29.31
N VAL A 491 -1.46 12.46 30.31
CA VAL A 491 -2.40 13.57 30.20
C VAL A 491 -1.84 14.76 30.96
N THR A 492 -1.43 15.78 30.22
CA THR A 492 -0.97 17.06 30.80
C THR A 492 -2.05 18.12 30.59
N ASP A 493 -2.33 18.94 31.60
CA ASP A 493 -2.94 20.25 31.40
C ASP A 493 -1.84 21.31 31.14
N PRO A 494 -1.66 21.79 29.90
CA PRO A 494 -0.69 22.84 29.58
C PRO A 494 -1.10 24.25 30.01
N ASP A 495 -2.39 24.53 30.24
CA ASP A 495 -2.87 25.85 30.74
C ASP A 495 -2.76 25.95 32.28
N GLY A 496 -2.58 24.80 32.96
CA GLY A 496 -2.18 24.74 34.37
C GLY A 496 -3.32 24.93 35.38
N SER A 497 -4.55 24.60 35.01
CA SER A 497 -5.69 24.59 35.92
C SER A 497 -5.55 23.45 36.94
N ARG A 498 -5.61 23.80 38.24
CA ARG A 498 -5.45 22.82 39.32
C ARG A 498 -6.81 22.41 39.85
N ASP A 499 -7.17 21.15 39.60
CA ASP A 499 -7.51 20.19 40.65
C ASP A 499 -7.55 18.77 40.03
N ALA A 500 -6.36 18.15 39.96
CA ALA A 500 -6.18 16.82 39.39
C ALA A 500 -6.25 15.74 40.48
N ASP A 501 -7.44 15.21 40.73
CA ASP A 501 -7.59 13.91 41.39
C ASP A 501 -7.03 12.81 40.46
N GLU A 502 -6.00 12.09 40.93
CA GLU A 502 -5.46 10.93 40.22
C GLU A 502 -6.51 9.83 40.06
N THR A 503 -6.35 9.00 39.04
CA THR A 503 -6.73 7.59 39.19
C THR A 503 -5.76 6.72 38.40
N ARG A 504 -5.43 5.54 38.94
CA ARG A 504 -4.26 4.73 38.60
C ARG A 504 -4.57 3.64 37.57
N ILE A 505 -3.87 3.63 36.43
CA ILE A 505 -3.91 2.51 35.47
C ILE A 505 -3.13 1.33 36.09
N ASP A 506 -3.83 0.28 36.52
CA ASP A 506 -3.21 -0.76 37.36
C ASP A 506 -3.89 -2.14 37.20
N LEU A 507 -3.83 -2.75 36.00
CA LEU A 507 -4.27 -4.13 35.79
C LEU A 507 -3.47 -4.94 34.74
N PRO A 508 -3.35 -6.27 34.90
CA PRO A 508 -2.43 -7.12 34.14
C PRO A 508 -3.07 -7.89 32.97
N SER A 509 -4.08 -7.34 32.26
CA SER A 509 -4.87 -8.17 31.30
C SER A 509 -5.51 -7.48 30.08
N VAL A 510 -5.04 -6.33 29.60
CA VAL A 510 -5.35 -5.85 28.24
C VAL A 510 -4.11 -5.29 27.57
N ASP A 511 -3.99 -5.61 26.29
CA ASP A 511 -2.97 -5.05 25.41
C ASP A 511 -3.20 -3.53 25.20
N VAL A 512 -2.30 -2.74 25.79
CA VAL A 512 -1.71 -1.49 25.27
C VAL A 512 -2.49 -0.53 24.34
N LEU A 513 -2.41 0.77 24.65
CA LEU A 513 -3.09 1.87 23.95
C LEU A 513 -2.09 2.82 23.27
N THR A 514 -1.94 2.79 21.94
CA THR A 514 -0.93 3.60 21.23
C THR A 514 -1.37 5.02 20.86
N GLY A 515 -2.67 5.31 20.84
CA GLY A 515 -3.18 6.59 20.33
C GLY A 515 -4.69 6.76 20.54
N PHE A 516 -5.07 7.60 21.50
CA PHE A 516 -6.46 7.83 21.87
C PHE A 516 -6.85 9.29 21.67
N ILE A 517 -7.93 9.51 20.91
CA ILE A 517 -8.57 10.82 20.73
C ILE A 517 -10.08 10.60 20.88
N GLY A 518 -10.57 10.75 22.10
CA GLY A 518 -11.99 10.63 22.43
C GLY A 518 -12.32 11.37 23.73
N ASN A 519 -13.58 11.79 23.88
CA ASN A 519 -14.12 12.38 25.10
C ASN A 519 -13.36 13.59 25.67
N VAL A 520 -13.21 14.65 24.86
CA VAL A 520 -13.40 16.02 25.38
C VAL A 520 -14.90 16.20 25.65
N ALA A 521 -15.42 15.61 26.73
CA ALA A 521 -16.84 15.31 26.87
C ALA A 521 -17.70 16.51 27.31
N GLN A 522 -17.86 17.51 26.42
CA GLN A 522 -18.80 18.59 26.69
C GLN A 522 -20.25 18.09 26.69
N ARG A 523 -20.94 18.23 27.82
CA ARG A 523 -22.41 18.04 27.87
C ARG A 523 -23.10 19.09 27.00
N ARG A 524 -23.69 18.66 25.89
CA ARG A 524 -24.40 19.53 24.91
C ARG A 524 -25.56 20.33 25.51
N GLU A 525 -26.12 19.88 26.63
CA GLU A 525 -27.24 20.52 27.34
C GLU A 525 -26.81 21.50 28.44
N ALA A 526 -25.51 21.68 28.68
CA ALA A 526 -24.98 22.61 29.68
C ALA A 526 -25.09 24.08 29.21
N VAL A 527 -26.32 24.59 29.13
CA VAL A 527 -26.61 26.04 29.04
C VAL A 527 -26.07 26.77 30.28
N HIS A 528 -25.98 26.06 31.41
CA HIS A 528 -25.38 26.52 32.66
C HIS A 528 -24.33 25.51 33.16
N GLY A 529 -23.07 25.94 33.19
CA GLY A 529 -21.89 25.35 33.84
C GLY A 529 -22.03 23.93 34.41
N GLY A 530 -21.75 22.92 33.58
CA GLY A 530 -21.48 21.56 34.01
C GLY A 530 -20.05 21.15 33.64
N ASP A 531 -19.44 20.32 34.47
CA ASP A 531 -18.03 19.95 34.41
C ASP A 531 -17.62 19.29 33.07
N ASP A 532 -16.49 19.69 32.49
CA ASP A 532 -15.82 18.95 31.41
C ASP A 532 -14.94 17.82 32.00
N LEU A 533 -14.80 16.68 31.28
CA LEU A 533 -14.34 15.39 31.83
C LEU A 533 -13.68 14.48 30.76
N LEU A 534 -12.54 13.81 31.06
CA LEU A 534 -11.81 12.87 30.16
C LEU A 534 -11.46 11.55 30.88
N ARG A 535 -11.89 10.38 30.37
CA ARG A 535 -11.85 9.08 31.11
C ARG A 535 -11.51 7.79 30.25
N VAL A 536 -10.32 7.17 30.49
CA VAL A 536 -9.63 5.90 30.01
C VAL A 536 -8.56 5.22 31.02
N LEU A 537 -8.88 4.13 31.77
CA LEU A 537 -8.29 3.44 32.98
C LEU A 537 -8.63 1.94 33.07
N LEU A 538 -7.70 0.99 33.16
CA LEU A 538 -8.05 -0.43 33.05
C LEU A 538 -8.63 -1.11 34.33
N GLU A 539 -9.91 -1.51 34.33
CA GLU A 539 -10.58 -2.36 35.36
C GLU A 539 -11.23 -3.63 34.78
N ASN A 540 -10.97 -4.80 35.41
CA ASN A 540 -11.16 -6.16 34.86
C ASN A 540 -10.70 -6.35 33.39
N GLY A 541 -9.87 -5.44 32.86
CA GLY A 541 -9.59 -5.31 31.43
C GLY A 541 -10.44 -4.28 30.66
N THR A 542 -10.79 -3.12 31.23
CA THR A 542 -11.73 -2.13 30.62
C THR A 542 -11.40 -0.67 30.98
N ASN A 543 -11.32 0.31 30.05
CA ASN A 543 -10.70 1.64 30.29
C ASN A 543 -11.63 2.87 30.73
N THR A 544 -11.50 3.55 31.92
CA THR A 544 -12.20 4.85 32.38
C THR A 544 -11.52 6.04 33.29
N LEU A 545 -10.26 6.56 33.15
CA LEU A 545 -9.44 7.76 33.68
C LEU A 545 -9.98 8.92 34.58
N ALA A 546 -9.01 9.76 34.97
CA ALA A 546 -9.00 11.10 35.57
C ALA A 546 -9.27 12.32 34.66
N GLN A 547 -10.41 13.01 34.80
CA GLN A 547 -10.45 14.49 34.80
C GLN A 547 -11.76 14.99 35.44
N ARG A 548 -11.80 16.29 35.75
CA ARG A 548 -12.98 17.07 36.15
C ARG A 548 -12.65 18.58 36.13
N HIS A 549 -13.41 19.43 35.42
CA HIS A 549 -13.29 20.90 35.50
C HIS A 549 -14.48 21.51 36.27
N SER A 550 -14.26 22.14 37.43
CA SER A 550 -15.35 22.64 38.28
C SER A 550 -15.69 24.14 38.17
N ASP A 551 -14.87 24.96 37.51
CA ASP A 551 -15.09 26.43 37.42
C ASP A 551 -14.79 27.00 36.01
N PRO A 552 -15.81 27.40 35.22
CA PRO A 552 -15.63 27.95 33.88
C PRO A 552 -15.83 29.48 33.80
N PRO A 553 -14.83 30.26 33.36
CA PRO A 553 -15.07 31.62 32.87
C PRO A 553 -15.71 31.58 31.48
N TYR A 554 -17.02 31.90 31.40
CA TYR A 554 -17.69 32.19 30.13
C TYR A 554 -16.99 33.36 29.39
N PRO A 555 -17.02 33.44 28.04
CA PRO A 555 -17.97 32.76 27.15
C PRO A 555 -17.38 31.68 26.21
N LEU A 556 -16.10 31.30 26.33
CA LEU A 556 -15.49 30.27 25.48
C LEU A 556 -14.75 29.22 26.32
N LYS A 557 -15.20 27.97 26.21
CA LYS A 557 -14.72 26.83 27.00
C LYS A 557 -13.30 26.42 26.58
N ARG A 558 -12.38 26.40 27.54
CA ARG A 558 -11.06 25.78 27.41
C ARG A 558 -10.98 24.54 28.30
N GLY A 559 -11.16 23.37 27.70
CA GLY A 559 -10.69 22.10 28.26
C GLY A 559 -9.47 21.66 27.45
N PRO A 560 -8.24 21.96 27.89
CA PRO A 560 -7.04 21.55 27.18
C PRO A 560 -6.73 20.09 27.52
N LEU A 561 -6.83 19.22 26.52
CA LEU A 561 -6.62 17.78 26.69
C LEU A 561 -5.55 17.30 25.72
N LYS A 562 -4.30 17.50 26.15
CA LYS A 562 -3.11 16.88 25.59
C LYS A 562 -3.04 15.43 26.09
N GLY A 563 -2.95 14.48 25.17
CA GLY A 563 -2.75 13.07 25.43
C GLY A 563 -1.55 12.54 24.65
N GLU A 564 -0.34 12.66 25.21
CA GLU A 564 0.85 12.06 24.60
C GLU A 564 0.97 10.59 25.02
N ALA A 565 0.51 9.69 24.14
CA ALA A 565 0.60 8.23 24.24
C ALA A 565 2.04 7.65 24.16
N MET A 566 3.03 8.48 24.52
CA MET A 566 4.42 8.38 24.05
C MET A 566 5.47 8.59 25.13
N ALA A 567 5.11 9.14 26.28
CA ALA A 567 6.10 9.63 27.26
C ALA A 567 6.95 8.51 27.89
N TYR A 568 6.38 7.30 28.09
CA TYR A 568 7.02 6.19 28.81
C TYR A 568 6.67 4.82 28.19
N THR A 569 6.76 4.67 26.87
CA THR A 569 6.28 3.45 26.17
C THR A 569 7.15 2.21 26.37
N CYS A 570 8.40 2.41 26.80
CA CYS A 570 9.38 1.39 27.11
C CYS A 570 10.25 1.92 28.26
N ASP A 571 10.69 1.06 29.19
CA ASP A 571 11.42 1.55 30.38
C ASP A 571 12.75 2.23 30.01
N GLY A 572 13.07 3.31 30.72
CA GLY A 572 14.26 4.15 30.49
C GLY A 572 14.34 4.84 29.11
N TRP A 573 13.35 4.71 28.24
CA TRP A 573 13.39 5.26 26.88
C TRP A 573 12.77 6.66 26.76
N THR A 574 13.42 7.53 25.97
CA THR A 574 12.94 8.87 25.63
C THR A 574 12.88 9.01 24.10
N PRO A 575 11.73 9.34 23.49
CA PRO A 575 11.65 9.61 22.06
C PRO A 575 12.44 10.88 21.68
N SER A 576 13.10 10.86 20.51
CA SER A 576 13.60 12.10 19.89
C SER A 576 12.47 12.77 19.12
N TYR A 577 12.36 14.10 19.27
CA TYR A 577 11.31 14.91 18.66
C TYR A 577 11.93 16.04 17.83
N LEU A 578 11.52 16.15 16.57
CA LEU A 578 11.76 17.34 15.74
C LEU A 578 10.81 18.49 16.11
N VAL A 579 9.62 18.13 16.61
CA VAL A 579 8.59 19.05 17.13
C VAL A 579 7.91 18.35 18.29
N ARG A 580 7.58 19.07 19.36
CA ARG A 580 6.72 18.55 20.43
C ARG A 580 5.69 19.60 20.81
N ASP A 581 4.45 19.18 21.04
CA ASP A 581 3.34 20.01 21.51
C ASP A 581 3.06 21.28 20.68
N ALA A 582 3.24 21.21 19.35
CA ALA A 582 2.91 22.32 18.46
C ALA A 582 1.39 22.54 18.41
N HIS A 583 0.95 23.54 19.17
CA HIS A 583 -0.43 24.01 19.22
C HIS A 583 -0.80 24.86 17.99
N THR A 584 -2.03 24.72 17.50
CA THR A 584 -2.59 25.65 16.50
C THR A 584 -4.10 25.82 16.60
N THR A 585 -4.56 27.01 16.25
CA THR A 585 -5.95 27.42 16.02
C THR A 585 -6.24 27.71 14.53
N SER A 586 -5.23 27.49 13.67
CA SER A 586 -5.29 27.70 12.22
C SER A 586 -4.33 26.75 11.47
N ASP A 587 -3.50 27.25 10.56
CA ASP A 587 -2.55 26.46 9.75
C ASP A 587 -1.10 26.79 10.15
N VAL A 588 -0.35 25.80 10.62
CA VAL A 588 1.03 25.96 11.11
C VAL A 588 1.98 24.98 10.43
N GLU A 589 3.22 25.39 10.20
CA GLU A 589 4.28 24.46 9.81
C GLU A 589 4.76 23.67 11.03
N LEU A 590 4.83 22.35 10.90
CA LEU A 590 5.48 21.50 11.89
C LEU A 590 6.95 21.31 11.52
N VAL A 591 7.20 20.75 10.32
CA VAL A 591 8.56 20.35 9.91
C VAL A 591 8.84 20.87 8.50
N PRO A 592 9.93 21.63 8.28
CA PRO A 592 10.27 22.18 6.98
C PRO A 592 10.65 21.07 5.98
N ALA A 593 10.47 21.35 4.69
CA ALA A 593 10.57 20.36 3.61
C ALA A 593 11.86 19.52 3.61
N GLY A 594 13.01 20.14 3.92
CA GLY A 594 14.31 19.44 3.98
C GLY A 594 14.45 18.44 5.14
N THR A 595 13.54 18.45 6.12
CA THR A 595 13.56 17.56 7.29
C THR A 595 12.32 16.67 7.38
N ALA A 596 11.27 16.99 6.62
CA ALA A 596 9.99 16.26 6.60
C ALA A 596 10.14 14.76 6.32
N ALA A 597 11.08 14.35 5.47
CA ALA A 597 11.38 12.94 5.21
C ALA A 597 11.87 12.17 6.46
N ASN A 598 12.43 12.86 7.46
CA ASN A 598 12.88 12.29 8.73
C ASN A 598 11.90 12.56 9.89
N ALA A 599 10.66 12.96 9.57
CA ALA A 599 9.60 13.22 10.54
C ALA A 599 8.38 12.30 10.33
N ARG A 600 7.75 11.93 11.44
CA ARG A 600 6.38 11.40 11.50
C ARG A 600 5.65 12.17 12.59
N CYS A 601 4.56 12.82 12.22
CA CYS A 601 3.83 13.73 13.08
C CYS A 601 2.44 13.16 13.38
N PHE A 602 2.00 13.29 14.63
CA PHE A 602 0.69 12.85 15.09
C PHE A 602 -0.05 13.98 15.78
N VAL A 603 -1.39 13.99 15.65
CA VAL A 603 -2.26 14.80 16.50
C VAL A 603 -2.19 14.23 17.92
N THR A 604 -1.76 15.04 18.88
CA THR A 604 -1.54 14.66 20.30
C THR A 604 -2.56 15.29 21.24
N GLY A 605 -3.50 16.10 20.74
CA GLY A 605 -4.57 16.68 21.54
C GLY A 605 -5.51 17.53 20.69
N ILE A 606 -6.72 17.77 21.21
CA ILE A 606 -7.76 18.61 20.58
C ILE A 606 -8.53 19.40 21.65
N SER A 607 -8.95 20.63 21.35
CA SER A 607 -9.81 21.43 22.24
C SER A 607 -10.70 22.44 21.49
N GLY A 608 -11.67 23.05 22.17
CA GLY A 608 -12.65 23.95 21.59
C GLY A 608 -13.96 23.24 21.21
N ALA A 609 -14.65 23.71 20.17
CA ALA A 609 -16.01 23.28 19.81
C ALA A 609 -16.15 21.86 19.18
N TRP A 610 -15.31 20.89 19.55
CA TRP A 610 -15.31 19.55 18.95
C TRP A 610 -16.58 18.73 19.15
N SER A 611 -17.48 19.13 20.06
CA SER A 611 -18.77 18.50 20.28
C SER A 611 -19.89 19.03 19.35
N SER A 612 -19.64 20.06 18.55
CA SER A 612 -20.63 20.63 17.62
C SER A 612 -20.43 20.15 16.17
N THR A 613 -21.49 20.27 15.38
CA THR A 613 -21.48 20.12 13.92
C THR A 613 -22.42 21.16 13.33
N ARG A 614 -22.05 21.76 12.20
CA ARG A 614 -22.98 22.62 11.44
C ARG A 614 -23.72 21.79 10.37
N ASP A 615 -24.73 22.39 9.75
CA ASP A 615 -25.51 21.82 8.64
C ASP A 615 -25.99 20.37 8.87
N ASP A 616 -26.79 20.14 9.92
CA ASP A 616 -27.37 18.83 10.27
C ASP A 616 -26.35 17.67 10.40
N GLY A 617 -25.12 17.97 10.81
CA GLY A 617 -24.03 16.99 10.94
C GLY A 617 -23.05 16.95 9.76
N ARG A 618 -23.26 17.78 8.73
CA ARG A 618 -22.46 17.77 7.49
C ARG A 618 -21.13 18.49 7.61
N GLU A 619 -21.04 19.56 8.39
CA GLU A 619 -19.75 20.17 8.71
C GLU A 619 -19.29 19.66 10.08
N GLN A 620 -18.11 19.06 10.08
CA GLN A 620 -17.51 18.41 11.25
C GLN A 620 -16.18 19.12 11.55
N PRO A 621 -15.89 19.40 12.83
CA PRO A 621 -14.60 19.96 13.21
C PRO A 621 -13.50 18.94 12.93
N PHE A 622 -12.35 19.38 12.40
CA PHE A 622 -11.24 18.49 12.09
C PHE A 622 -9.87 19.12 12.35
N ALA A 623 -8.89 18.24 12.53
CA ALA A 623 -7.45 18.51 12.61
C ALA A 623 -6.74 17.56 11.65
N GLU A 624 -5.79 18.08 10.88
CA GLU A 624 -5.14 17.33 9.80
C GLU A 624 -3.68 17.73 9.65
N ILE A 625 -2.81 16.71 9.67
CA ILE A 625 -1.40 16.80 9.34
C ILE A 625 -1.25 16.43 7.87
N TYR A 626 -0.72 17.35 7.08
CA TYR A 626 -0.63 17.22 5.62
C TYR A 626 0.71 17.71 5.08
N SER A 627 1.10 17.23 3.90
CA SER A 627 2.29 17.69 3.18
C SER A 627 1.94 18.85 2.24
N SER A 628 2.75 19.91 2.25
CA SER A 628 2.60 21.06 1.36
C SER A 628 3.97 21.64 1.02
N ALA A 629 4.29 21.73 -0.27
CA ALA A 629 5.64 22.09 -0.76
C ALA A 629 6.77 21.24 -0.12
N GLY A 630 6.46 19.99 0.25
CA GLY A 630 7.36 19.07 0.96
C GLY A 630 7.37 19.21 2.48
N ALA A 631 6.94 20.34 3.05
CA ALA A 631 6.87 20.54 4.50
C ALA A 631 5.66 19.81 5.11
N LEU A 632 5.79 19.32 6.34
CA LEU A 632 4.67 18.81 7.14
C LEU A 632 4.02 19.96 7.89
N ARG A 633 2.69 20.05 7.83
CA ARG A 633 1.88 21.14 8.38
C ARG A 633 0.69 20.59 9.14
N LEU A 634 0.28 21.24 10.23
CA LEU A 634 -0.97 20.96 10.95
C LEU A 634 -1.98 22.06 10.64
N ARG A 635 -3.20 21.67 10.30
CA ARG A 635 -4.34 22.60 10.17
C ARG A 635 -5.54 22.16 10.98
N VAL A 636 -6.35 23.12 11.42
CA VAL A 636 -7.64 22.89 12.09
C VAL A 636 -8.78 23.68 11.47
N LYS A 637 -10.01 23.17 11.58
CA LYS A 637 -11.26 23.88 11.23
C LYS A 637 -12.42 23.48 12.16
N PRO A 638 -13.32 24.40 12.56
CA PRO A 638 -13.30 25.86 12.32
C PRO A 638 -12.08 26.56 12.93
N SER A 639 -11.52 27.52 12.19
CA SER A 639 -10.34 28.30 12.65
C SER A 639 -10.74 29.56 13.42
N GLU A 640 -9.79 30.26 14.03
CA GLU A 640 -10.01 31.52 14.77
C GLU A 640 -10.83 32.60 14.01
N ARG A 641 -10.84 32.56 12.68
CA ARG A 641 -11.65 33.47 11.83
C ARG A 641 -13.16 33.23 11.94
N GLU A 642 -13.58 32.12 12.55
CA GLU A 642 -14.97 31.66 12.69
C GLU A 642 -15.36 31.61 14.18
N ALA A 643 -14.99 32.67 14.92
CA ALA A 643 -14.79 32.78 16.38
C ALA A 643 -15.88 32.26 17.35
N ALA A 644 -17.02 31.75 16.88
CA ALA A 644 -18.03 31.10 17.72
C ALA A 644 -17.77 29.59 17.93
N ASP A 645 -17.19 28.89 16.94
CA ASP A 645 -16.95 27.45 16.97
C ASP A 645 -15.45 27.09 16.84
N THR A 646 -14.55 27.99 17.25
CA THR A 646 -13.10 27.76 17.09
C THR A 646 -12.67 26.45 17.75
N VAL A 647 -11.90 25.65 17.01
CA VAL A 647 -11.19 24.49 17.53
C VAL A 647 -9.69 24.69 17.48
N THR A 648 -8.99 23.95 18.32
CA THR A 648 -7.53 23.88 18.36
C THR A 648 -7.08 22.42 18.38
N ALA A 649 -5.83 22.19 17.99
CA ALA A 649 -5.17 20.90 18.10
C ALA A 649 -3.69 21.08 18.48
N TRP A 650 -3.11 20.00 19.00
CA TRP A 650 -1.67 19.86 19.23
C TRP A 650 -1.12 18.75 18.34
N ALA A 651 0.13 18.88 17.91
CA ALA A 651 0.87 17.79 17.29
C ALA A 651 2.32 17.69 17.76
N SER A 652 2.82 16.47 17.83
CA SER A 652 4.24 16.17 18.05
C SER A 652 4.80 15.38 16.86
N CYS A 653 6.05 15.65 16.48
CA CYS A 653 6.77 15.01 15.38
C CYS A 653 8.02 14.29 15.87
N LEU A 654 8.03 12.98 15.72
CA LEU A 654 9.16 12.13 16.07
C LEU A 654 10.28 12.25 15.03
N GLU A 655 11.52 12.17 15.49
CA GLU A 655 12.71 12.09 14.64
C GLU A 655 13.00 10.63 14.23
N LEU A 656 13.25 10.44 12.95
CA LEU A 656 13.51 9.14 12.34
C LEU A 656 14.93 9.05 11.82
N ARG A 657 15.46 7.83 11.78
CA ARG A 657 16.74 7.52 11.16
C ARG A 657 16.74 8.04 9.74
N ALA A 658 17.65 8.97 9.45
CA ALA A 658 18.04 9.27 8.08
C ALA A 658 18.30 7.95 7.33
N ASN A 659 17.79 7.87 6.10
CA ASN A 659 18.00 6.71 5.25
C ASN A 659 19.51 6.48 5.02
N ARG A 660 19.91 5.22 4.82
CA ARG A 660 21.31 4.74 4.84
C ARG A 660 21.61 3.85 3.64
#